data_AF-A0A6G2RVP2-F1
#
_entry.id   AF-A0A6G2RVP2-F1
#
_cell.length_a   1.000
_cell.length_b   1.000
_cell.length_c   1.000
_cell.angle_alpha   90.00
_cell.angle_beta   90.00
_cell.angle_gamma   90.00
#
_symmetry.space_group_name_H-M   'P 1'
#
loop_
_entity.id
_entity.type
_entity.pdbx_description
1 polymer ?
#
loop_
_entity_poly.entity_id
_entity_poly.type
_entity_poly.pdbx_seq_one_letter_code
_entity_poly.pdbx_strand_id
1 'polypeptide(L)'
;MSTTSAFTEFVQPQMGRVLTALGLDVEYERAEGNTLYHRDDQGEQVPVLDLMGGYGSLILGHNHPEIVAHARELLDQNRAVHAQFSLRGEAGRLGAALSDVVRRETGIKEPYLATFGNSGAEAVESAVKHAELVRVRAAMALAEEVAAHVAAARDAVRRGAATVDPDAYRLPALQGQAAPAAGIEGLLAAVGAHNAAALATKPLFLALERSFHGKLVGSVQLTYNAGFRAPFQNLGTRVRFVPMDRPELLAEIAEDERVVLLDTELADGRVRVVERDFPAITAFLVEPVQGEGGIHALTAEQGRAIRLFCNKVGTALIIDEVQSGMGRCGAFLASSLIGLRGDYYTLSKSLGGGLAKVSAMLVRRSLYQGEFDLIHSSTFAMDDFSSSIARKVVEMLEADDGKVYRQVTERGERLVEMLADLKSAYPDVIEDIRGKGLFVGVQLREQGEARSMVLRGSAYTGALGYLLSGYLLRQERIRIAPTGSAGNVLRIQPSAYLTDEEIERLRGALDRLCRILRYEDTLHLVHPASDRTIPKPRAEIRDFRGAIEGYEQPAPRPVTGPVRKVAFVNHLITPAHLRQVDPALADLSDAALRSFVLGMDPVKKAAPYPGVRIDSPLGSAVEFALYPLMVGSEQMGGYLASGDVAGIRADVEERVQAAREDGCEVAGLGMYTSIVTNNCTSLNVPGIALTSGNALTVAMGVQAMEHGARDRGFAVGDATLAVVGAAGNIASVYSQLFAEQLSRIVLVGSRRDGSARRLRTTVHGIYQEAWARIVEGGELAGIPARLAEEPLIAKWLADGPSAEVPADADRGKEIAAYLEERYGQDPFLTVTQDTEALHKAQLVLCASNSPEPFLTGEHFAPDAVVCDIAVPNNAVPDLAARRPDLAYMLGGIVATPNGESLHPSARAFLEAGQLFACMAETALMGLAGIDRHYSYGNITRRQVIDIAALADAHGLRLADYKSAHSV
;
A
#
# COMPACT_ATOMS: atom_id res chain seq x y z
N MET A 1 -10.11 22.42 18.80
CA MET A 1 -9.58 21.03 18.89
C MET A 1 -10.76 20.11 18.73
N SER A 2 -10.93 19.49 17.55
CA SER A 2 -11.92 18.43 17.39
C SER A 2 -11.50 17.28 18.29
N THR A 3 -12.33 16.89 19.25
CA THR A 3 -12.12 15.67 20.02
C THR A 3 -12.05 14.51 19.04
N THR A 4 -10.88 13.88 18.91
CA THR A 4 -10.70 12.64 18.15
C THR A 4 -11.76 11.64 18.60
N SER A 5 -12.45 10.98 17.65
CA SER A 5 -13.51 10.05 18.02
C SER A 5 -12.94 8.90 18.87
N ALA A 6 -13.72 8.40 19.83
CA ALA A 6 -13.30 7.27 20.67
C ALA A 6 -12.93 6.03 19.84
N PHE A 7 -13.53 5.87 18.65
CA PHE A 7 -13.14 4.83 17.68
C PHE A 7 -11.71 5.00 17.19
N THR A 8 -11.31 6.24 16.86
CA THR A 8 -9.96 6.59 16.40
C THR A 8 -8.95 6.57 17.55
N GLU A 9 -9.37 6.75 18.80
CA GLU A 9 -8.45 6.71 19.94
C GLU A 9 -8.25 5.28 20.46
N PHE A 10 -9.33 4.51 20.65
CA PHE A 10 -9.29 3.27 21.45
C PHE A 10 -9.59 1.99 20.66
N VAL A 11 -10.09 2.06 19.41
CA VAL A 11 -10.56 0.86 18.67
C VAL A 11 -9.70 0.57 17.45
N GLN A 12 -9.66 1.50 16.48
CA GLN A 12 -8.85 1.35 15.28
C GLN A 12 -8.21 2.69 14.89
N PRO A 13 -7.09 3.09 15.53
CA PRO A 13 -6.54 4.43 15.32
C PRO A 13 -6.11 4.75 13.91
N GLN A 14 -5.57 3.77 13.19
CA GLN A 14 -5.23 3.94 11.79
C GLN A 14 -6.49 4.00 10.90
N MET A 15 -7.45 3.08 11.12
CA MET A 15 -8.68 3.05 10.31
C MET A 15 -9.53 4.30 10.52
N GLY A 16 -9.67 4.78 11.76
CA GLY A 16 -10.39 6.01 12.06
C GLY A 16 -9.82 7.21 11.29
N ARG A 17 -8.48 7.36 11.28
CA ARG A 17 -7.81 8.39 10.47
C ARG A 17 -8.02 8.20 8.97
N VAL A 18 -7.96 6.96 8.45
CA VAL A 18 -8.24 6.65 7.04
C VAL A 18 -9.69 6.99 6.66
N LEU A 19 -10.66 6.68 7.51
CA LEU A 19 -12.07 7.02 7.27
C LEU A 19 -12.26 8.53 7.21
N THR A 20 -11.66 9.29 8.13
CA THR A 20 -11.68 10.76 8.10
C THR A 20 -11.01 11.30 6.84
N ALA A 21 -9.84 10.78 6.48
CA ALA A 21 -9.13 11.16 5.27
C ALA A 21 -10.04 11.01 4.03
N LEU A 22 -10.76 9.90 3.93
CA LEU A 22 -11.60 9.60 2.76
C LEU A 22 -13.03 10.17 2.85
N GLY A 23 -13.33 11.00 3.86
CA GLY A 23 -14.66 11.57 4.07
C GLY A 23 -15.74 10.55 4.46
N LEU A 24 -15.34 9.40 5.01
CA LEU A 24 -16.20 8.26 5.40
C LEU A 24 -16.49 8.21 6.91
N ASP A 25 -15.99 9.19 7.68
CA ASP A 25 -16.16 9.35 9.12
C ASP A 25 -17.55 9.88 9.51
N VAL A 26 -18.57 9.07 9.24
CA VAL A 26 -19.95 9.32 9.67
C VAL A 26 -20.36 8.31 10.72
N GLU A 27 -20.82 8.81 11.87
CA GLU A 27 -21.47 8.01 12.91
C GLU A 27 -22.99 8.03 12.70
N TYR A 28 -23.60 6.86 12.53
CA TYR A 28 -25.04 6.73 12.31
C TYR A 28 -25.76 6.43 13.64
N GLU A 29 -26.79 7.20 13.96
CA GLU A 29 -27.57 7.07 15.21
C GLU A 29 -28.84 6.23 15.04
N ARG A 30 -29.34 6.09 13.80
CA ARG A 30 -30.59 5.40 13.50
C ARG A 30 -30.54 4.78 12.10
N ALA A 31 -31.32 3.72 11.90
CA ALA A 31 -31.48 3.06 10.61
C ALA A 31 -32.89 2.49 10.45
N GLU A 32 -33.43 2.52 9.24
CA GLU A 32 -34.75 1.95 8.89
C GLU A 32 -34.83 1.68 7.38
N GLY A 33 -35.26 0.49 6.98
CA GLY A 33 -35.39 0.12 5.56
C GLY A 33 -34.04 0.21 4.84
N ASN A 34 -33.94 1.03 3.79
CA ASN A 34 -32.69 1.32 3.09
C ASN A 34 -32.01 2.63 3.57
N THR A 35 -32.42 3.23 4.69
CA THR A 35 -31.92 4.54 5.11
C THR A 35 -31.19 4.48 6.45
N LEU A 36 -30.00 5.06 6.49
CA LEU A 36 -29.25 5.39 7.69
C LEU A 36 -29.39 6.88 8.01
N TYR A 37 -29.30 7.24 9.28
CA TYR A 37 -29.42 8.63 9.73
C TYR A 37 -28.23 9.00 10.60
N HIS A 38 -27.59 10.13 10.30
CA HIS A 38 -26.56 10.75 11.13
C HIS A 38 -26.96 12.19 11.45
N ARG A 39 -26.19 12.87 12.31
CA ARG A 39 -26.30 14.32 12.50
C ARG A 39 -25.21 15.06 11.75
N ASP A 40 -25.54 16.19 11.14
CA ASP A 40 -24.54 17.10 10.59
C ASP A 40 -23.91 17.98 11.69
N ASP A 41 -23.04 18.89 11.30
CA ASP A 41 -22.32 19.76 12.23
C ASP A 41 -23.26 20.78 12.91
N GLN A 42 -24.49 20.94 12.41
CA GLN A 42 -25.57 21.75 13.00
C GLN A 42 -26.47 20.93 13.95
N GLY A 43 -26.28 19.61 14.02
CA GLY A 43 -27.08 18.70 14.82
C GLY A 43 -28.36 18.21 14.14
N GLU A 44 -28.58 18.57 12.88
CA GLU A 44 -29.77 18.18 12.11
C GLU A 44 -29.64 16.75 11.61
N GLN A 45 -30.75 16.00 11.62
CA GLN A 45 -30.75 14.62 11.18
C GLN A 45 -30.72 14.53 9.64
N VAL A 46 -29.68 13.88 9.11
CA VAL A 46 -29.45 13.71 7.67
C VAL A 46 -29.70 12.26 7.25
N PRO A 47 -30.63 11.99 6.33
CA PRO A 47 -30.85 10.66 5.77
C PRO A 47 -29.81 10.32 4.70
N VAL A 48 -29.29 9.10 4.75
CA VAL A 48 -28.33 8.51 3.82
C VAL A 48 -28.91 7.21 3.27
N LEU A 49 -29.02 7.10 1.94
CA LEU A 49 -29.45 5.88 1.27
C LEU A 49 -28.33 4.84 1.38
N ASP A 50 -28.59 3.72 2.05
CA ASP A 50 -27.65 2.62 2.24
C ASP A 50 -27.80 1.55 1.15
N LEU A 51 -26.82 1.54 0.24
CA LEU A 51 -26.70 0.53 -0.80
C LEU A 51 -25.55 -0.44 -0.51
N MET A 52 -24.89 -0.31 0.63
CA MET A 52 -23.90 -1.27 1.13
C MET A 52 -24.59 -2.44 1.86
N GLY A 53 -25.72 -2.16 2.52
CA GLY A 53 -26.63 -3.17 3.07
C GLY A 53 -25.97 -4.16 4.02
N GLY A 54 -25.02 -3.71 4.83
CA GLY A 54 -24.23 -4.56 5.74
C GLY A 54 -23.42 -5.64 5.01
N TYR A 55 -22.80 -5.29 3.87
CA TYR A 55 -22.13 -6.24 2.98
C TYR A 55 -23.06 -7.37 2.50
N GLY A 56 -24.33 -7.03 2.23
CA GLY A 56 -25.36 -7.96 1.78
C GLY A 56 -26.23 -8.58 2.88
N SER A 57 -25.94 -8.31 4.17
CA SER A 57 -26.68 -8.86 5.32
C SER A 57 -28.10 -8.34 5.48
N LEU A 58 -28.46 -7.22 4.83
CA LEU A 58 -29.72 -6.53 5.05
C LEU A 58 -30.69 -6.75 3.88
N ILE A 59 -30.92 -8.01 3.50
CA ILE A 59 -31.85 -8.33 2.41
C ILE A 59 -33.29 -7.87 2.71
N LEU A 60 -33.68 -7.80 3.99
CA LEU A 60 -34.97 -7.26 4.43
C LEU A 60 -34.87 -5.81 4.96
N GLY A 61 -33.71 -5.15 4.79
CA GLY A 61 -33.48 -3.78 5.26
C GLY A 61 -33.14 -3.69 6.75
N HIS A 62 -32.79 -2.47 7.17
CA HIS A 62 -32.48 -2.13 8.56
C HIS A 62 -33.72 -2.21 9.43
N ASN A 63 -33.59 -2.85 10.61
CA ASN A 63 -34.60 -2.86 11.67
C ASN A 63 -36.00 -3.23 11.16
N HIS A 64 -36.11 -4.25 10.30
CA HIS A 64 -37.39 -4.64 9.72
C HIS A 64 -38.46 -4.84 10.82
N PRO A 65 -39.63 -4.18 10.74
CA PRO A 65 -40.60 -4.12 11.84
C PRO A 65 -41.00 -5.48 12.39
N GLU A 66 -41.25 -6.48 11.53
CA GLU A 66 -41.58 -7.84 11.97
C GLU A 66 -40.44 -8.53 12.73
N ILE A 67 -39.18 -8.34 12.32
CA ILE A 67 -38.03 -8.97 12.97
C ILE A 67 -37.79 -8.32 14.33
N VAL A 68 -37.89 -6.98 14.40
CA VAL A 68 -37.75 -6.22 15.65
C VAL A 68 -38.88 -6.59 16.63
N ALA A 69 -40.12 -6.68 16.16
CA ALA A 69 -41.26 -7.10 16.98
C ALA A 69 -41.04 -8.51 17.54
N HIS A 70 -40.62 -9.45 16.69
CA HIS A 70 -40.30 -10.82 17.09
C HIS A 70 -39.17 -10.88 18.11
N ALA A 71 -38.10 -10.10 17.91
CA ALA A 71 -36.99 -10.02 18.86
C ALA A 71 -37.43 -9.48 20.23
N ARG A 72 -38.27 -8.44 20.25
CA ARG A 72 -38.85 -7.90 21.50
C ARG A 72 -39.71 -8.94 22.22
N GLU A 73 -40.56 -9.64 21.47
CA GLU A 73 -41.40 -10.70 22.03
C GLU A 73 -40.55 -11.80 22.71
N LEU A 74 -39.44 -12.22 22.10
CA LEU A 74 -38.54 -13.21 22.70
C LEU A 74 -37.91 -12.73 24.02
N LEU A 75 -37.56 -11.45 24.10
CA LEU A 75 -37.03 -10.83 25.31
C LEU A 75 -38.11 -10.71 26.39
N ASP A 76 -39.32 -10.29 26.03
CA ASP A 76 -40.46 -10.17 26.95
C ASP A 76 -40.87 -11.55 27.52
N GLN A 77 -40.73 -12.61 26.72
CA GLN A 77 -40.92 -14.00 27.15
C GLN A 77 -39.80 -14.53 28.06
N ASN A 78 -38.75 -13.74 28.33
CA ASN A 78 -37.55 -14.16 29.09
C ASN A 78 -36.97 -15.49 28.56
N ARG A 79 -36.92 -15.64 27.24
CA ARG A 79 -36.35 -16.85 26.60
C ARG A 79 -34.91 -17.08 27.02
N ALA A 80 -34.58 -18.33 27.35
CA ALA A 80 -33.23 -18.71 27.75
C ALA A 80 -32.24 -18.58 26.57
N VAL A 81 -31.37 -17.56 26.61
CA VAL A 81 -30.29 -17.39 25.64
C VAL A 81 -29.19 -18.44 25.90
N HIS A 82 -28.65 -18.46 27.12
CA HIS A 82 -27.65 -19.44 27.56
C HIS A 82 -28.29 -20.64 28.26
N ALA A 83 -28.18 -21.80 27.61
CA ALA A 83 -28.68 -23.09 28.09
C ALA A 83 -27.91 -24.22 27.40
N GLN A 84 -26.57 -24.13 27.43
CA GLN A 84 -25.68 -25.14 26.84
C GLN A 84 -25.89 -26.49 27.56
N PHE A 85 -25.55 -27.60 26.90
CA PHE A 85 -25.82 -28.97 27.39
C PHE A 85 -27.31 -29.25 27.68
N SER A 86 -28.20 -28.70 26.84
CA SER A 86 -29.64 -28.98 26.85
C SER A 86 -30.20 -29.10 25.43
N LEU A 87 -31.45 -29.57 25.29
CA LEU A 87 -32.13 -29.62 23.99
C LEU A 87 -32.56 -28.21 23.55
N ARG A 88 -32.01 -27.71 22.44
CA ARG A 88 -32.26 -26.36 21.90
C ARG A 88 -33.38 -26.37 20.87
N GLY A 89 -34.60 -26.06 21.29
CA GLY A 89 -35.81 -26.18 20.46
C GLY A 89 -35.82 -25.29 19.22
N GLU A 90 -35.43 -24.02 19.35
CA GLU A 90 -35.41 -23.09 18.19
C GLU A 90 -34.28 -23.41 17.21
N ALA A 91 -33.11 -23.81 17.70
CA ALA A 91 -32.01 -24.27 16.84
C ALA A 91 -32.42 -25.51 16.03
N GLY A 92 -33.11 -26.48 16.66
CA GLY A 92 -33.66 -27.65 15.98
C GLY A 92 -34.68 -27.30 14.90
N ARG A 93 -35.61 -26.38 15.19
CA ARG A 93 -36.60 -25.89 14.20
C ARG A 93 -35.93 -25.14 13.04
N LEU A 94 -34.95 -24.31 13.33
CA LEU A 94 -34.16 -23.62 12.30
C LEU A 94 -33.42 -24.62 11.41
N GLY A 95 -32.76 -25.62 11.99
CA GLY A 95 -32.06 -26.67 11.23
C GLY A 95 -32.99 -27.43 10.30
N ALA A 96 -34.20 -27.77 10.77
CA ALA A 96 -35.22 -28.39 9.94
C ALA A 96 -35.65 -27.49 8.76
N ALA A 97 -35.97 -26.21 9.04
CA ALA A 97 -36.38 -25.26 8.01
C ALA A 97 -35.29 -25.07 6.94
N LEU A 98 -34.03 -24.90 7.35
CA LEU A 98 -32.90 -24.79 6.43
C LEU A 98 -32.73 -26.06 5.59
N SER A 99 -32.78 -27.24 6.21
CA SER A 99 -32.69 -28.51 5.48
C SER A 99 -33.80 -28.65 4.45
N ASP A 100 -35.04 -28.28 4.76
CA ASP A 100 -36.15 -28.39 3.82
C ASP A 100 -36.00 -27.46 2.61
N VAL A 101 -35.56 -26.21 2.83
CA VAL A 101 -35.28 -25.27 1.76
C VAL A 101 -34.15 -25.76 0.85
N VAL A 102 -33.03 -26.21 1.43
CA VAL A 102 -31.90 -26.75 0.64
C VAL A 102 -32.33 -27.97 -0.17
N ARG A 103 -33.11 -28.88 0.40
CA ARG A 103 -33.63 -30.06 -0.33
C ARG A 103 -34.53 -29.67 -1.48
N ARG A 104 -35.42 -28.69 -1.28
CA ARG A 104 -36.31 -28.19 -2.34
C ARG A 104 -35.51 -27.64 -3.51
N GLU A 105 -34.54 -26.77 -3.24
CA GLU A 105 -33.79 -26.10 -4.31
C GLU A 105 -32.76 -27.02 -5.01
N THR A 106 -32.17 -27.97 -4.28
CA THR A 106 -31.16 -28.88 -4.85
C THR A 106 -31.77 -30.13 -5.50
N GLY A 107 -32.98 -30.51 -5.08
CA GLY A 107 -33.63 -31.79 -5.42
C GLY A 107 -33.03 -32.99 -4.69
N ILE A 108 -32.13 -32.79 -3.72
CA ILE A 108 -31.53 -33.86 -2.92
C ILE A 108 -32.56 -34.36 -1.89
N LYS A 109 -32.80 -35.67 -1.86
CA LYS A 109 -33.88 -36.26 -1.05
C LYS A 109 -33.55 -36.37 0.43
N GLU A 110 -32.28 -36.57 0.79
CA GLU A 110 -31.86 -36.71 2.17
C GLU A 110 -31.79 -35.34 2.89
N PRO A 111 -31.95 -35.30 4.22
CA PRO A 111 -31.80 -34.07 4.99
C PRO A 111 -30.34 -33.64 5.15
N TYR A 112 -30.18 -32.35 5.42
CA TYR A 112 -28.92 -31.75 5.82
C TYR A 112 -28.92 -31.56 7.33
N LEU A 113 -27.80 -31.90 7.97
CA LEU A 113 -27.59 -31.68 9.40
C LEU A 113 -26.88 -30.34 9.60
N ALA A 114 -27.37 -29.56 10.56
CA ALA A 114 -26.90 -28.22 10.82
C ALA A 114 -25.97 -28.18 12.03
N THR A 115 -24.82 -27.53 11.87
CA THR A 115 -23.99 -27.05 12.98
C THR A 115 -24.00 -25.53 12.94
N PHE A 116 -24.38 -24.89 14.05
CA PHE A 116 -24.46 -23.43 14.11
C PHE A 116 -23.19 -22.81 14.69
N GLY A 117 -22.90 -21.59 14.24
CA GLY A 117 -21.87 -20.71 14.78
C GLY A 117 -22.35 -19.26 14.81
N ASN A 118 -21.43 -18.33 15.03
CA ASN A 118 -21.74 -16.91 15.25
C ASN A 118 -21.41 -16.03 14.03
N SER A 119 -20.63 -16.55 13.06
CA SER A 119 -20.19 -15.79 11.89
C SER A 119 -19.95 -16.69 10.68
N GLY A 120 -19.93 -16.11 9.48
CA GLY A 120 -19.61 -16.86 8.26
C GLY A 120 -18.25 -17.55 8.30
N ALA A 121 -17.23 -16.92 8.90
CA ALA A 121 -15.91 -17.52 9.05
C ALA A 121 -15.94 -18.74 9.99
N GLU A 122 -16.75 -18.72 11.04
CA GLU A 122 -16.95 -19.90 11.90
C GLU A 122 -17.69 -21.02 11.17
N ALA A 123 -18.71 -20.71 10.34
CA ALA A 123 -19.38 -21.72 9.53
C ALA A 123 -18.42 -22.38 8.52
N VAL A 124 -17.55 -21.60 7.88
CA VAL A 124 -16.48 -22.11 7.02
C VAL A 124 -15.51 -22.98 7.80
N GLU A 125 -15.04 -22.54 8.97
CA GLU A 125 -14.12 -23.36 9.79
C GLU A 125 -14.78 -24.64 10.31
N SER A 126 -16.08 -24.63 10.62
CA SER A 126 -16.85 -25.84 10.92
C SER A 126 -16.88 -26.79 9.73
N ALA A 127 -17.12 -26.28 8.51
CA ALA A 127 -17.12 -27.08 7.28
C ALA A 127 -15.75 -27.69 7.00
N VAL A 128 -14.68 -26.91 7.14
CA VAL A 128 -13.29 -27.35 6.99
C VAL A 128 -12.94 -28.44 8.01
N LYS A 129 -13.27 -28.23 9.29
CA LYS A 129 -13.01 -29.23 10.36
C LYS A 129 -13.79 -30.52 10.13
N HIS A 130 -15.06 -30.43 9.75
CA HIS A 130 -15.88 -31.61 9.49
C HIS A 130 -15.41 -32.36 8.23
N ALA A 131 -15.08 -31.64 7.15
CA ALA A 131 -14.53 -32.26 5.95
C ALA A 131 -13.20 -32.98 6.22
N GLU A 132 -12.34 -32.39 7.06
CA GLU A 132 -11.09 -33.04 7.49
C GLU A 132 -11.36 -34.28 8.33
N LEU A 133 -12.36 -34.25 9.21
CA LEU A 133 -12.76 -35.44 9.98
C LEU A 133 -13.21 -36.59 9.07
N VAL A 134 -14.00 -36.28 8.03
CA VAL A 134 -14.40 -37.26 7.01
C VAL A 134 -13.18 -37.83 6.30
N ARG A 135 -12.24 -36.96 5.88
CA ARG A 135 -11.01 -37.39 5.21
C ARG A 135 -10.11 -38.24 6.09
N VAL A 136 -9.91 -37.87 7.34
CA VAL A 136 -9.09 -38.62 8.31
C VAL A 136 -9.66 -40.01 8.52
N ARG A 137 -10.98 -40.16 8.67
CA ARG A 137 -11.63 -41.47 8.76
C ARG A 137 -11.42 -42.32 7.52
N ALA A 138 -11.58 -41.74 6.32
CA ALA A 138 -11.33 -42.44 5.07
C ALA A 138 -9.85 -42.88 4.93
N ALA A 139 -8.91 -41.99 5.29
CA ALA A 139 -7.49 -42.27 5.29
C ALA A 139 -7.10 -43.39 6.27
N MET A 140 -7.66 -43.36 7.49
CA MET A 140 -7.42 -44.39 8.51
C MET A 140 -7.98 -45.75 8.06
N ALA A 141 -9.20 -45.79 7.53
CA ALA A 141 -9.80 -47.04 7.03
C ALA A 141 -8.97 -47.65 5.89
N LEU A 142 -8.49 -46.84 4.95
CA LEU A 142 -7.60 -47.29 3.89
C LEU A 142 -6.27 -47.80 4.45
N ALA A 143 -5.68 -47.09 5.41
CA ALA A 143 -4.43 -47.52 6.03
C ALA A 143 -4.57 -48.86 6.79
N GLU A 144 -5.68 -49.07 7.50
CA GLU A 144 -6.00 -50.34 8.16
C GLU A 144 -6.17 -51.48 7.16
N GLU A 145 -6.87 -51.23 6.04
CA GLU A 145 -7.03 -52.21 4.96
C GLU A 145 -5.68 -52.62 4.35
N VAL A 146 -4.86 -51.63 3.99
CA VAL A 146 -3.49 -51.85 3.46
C VAL A 146 -2.63 -52.61 4.46
N ALA A 147 -2.70 -52.27 5.75
CA ALA A 147 -1.95 -52.97 6.79
C ALA A 147 -2.36 -54.45 6.91
N ALA A 148 -3.66 -54.76 6.79
CA ALA A 148 -4.17 -56.12 6.81
C ALA A 148 -3.68 -56.93 5.60
N HIS A 149 -3.72 -56.34 4.40
CA HIS A 149 -3.19 -56.96 3.19
C HIS A 149 -1.69 -57.25 3.27
N VAL A 150 -0.90 -56.27 3.72
CA VAL A 150 0.55 -56.41 3.94
C VAL A 150 0.86 -57.56 4.90
N ALA A 151 0.10 -57.68 5.99
CA ALA A 151 0.25 -58.79 6.92
C ALA A 151 -0.08 -60.15 6.27
N ALA A 152 -1.17 -60.23 5.51
CA ALA A 152 -1.56 -61.45 4.80
C ALA A 152 -0.52 -61.88 3.75
N ALA A 153 0.04 -60.93 3.00
CA ALA A 153 1.10 -61.18 2.03
C ALA A 153 2.37 -61.71 2.69
N ARG A 154 2.79 -61.12 3.83
CA ARG A 154 3.91 -61.61 4.64
C ARG A 154 3.70 -63.06 5.06
N ASP A 155 2.53 -63.39 5.60
CA ASP A 155 2.20 -64.71 6.10
C ASP A 155 2.08 -65.77 4.98
N ALA A 156 1.59 -65.38 3.80
CA ALA A 156 1.52 -66.27 2.64
C ALA A 156 2.91 -66.65 2.14
N VAL A 157 3.84 -65.69 2.04
CA VAL A 157 5.22 -65.97 1.60
C VAL A 157 5.99 -66.78 2.65
N ARG A 158 5.86 -66.45 3.94
CA ARG A 158 6.52 -67.19 5.03
C ARG A 158 6.10 -68.66 5.10
N ARG A 159 4.85 -68.98 4.76
CA ARG A 159 4.33 -70.36 4.72
C ARG A 159 4.59 -71.08 3.39
N GLY A 160 5.26 -70.44 2.44
CA GLY A 160 5.51 -71.00 1.10
C GLY A 160 4.27 -71.11 0.22
N ALA A 161 3.16 -70.45 0.61
CA ALA A 161 1.91 -70.44 -0.16
C ALA A 161 1.94 -69.42 -1.32
N ALA A 162 2.92 -68.50 -1.32
CA ALA A 162 3.12 -67.53 -2.40
C ALA A 162 4.59 -67.10 -2.53
N THR A 163 4.94 -66.52 -3.67
CA THR A 163 6.26 -65.92 -3.93
C THR A 163 6.13 -64.43 -4.26
N VAL A 164 7.18 -63.64 -4.00
CA VAL A 164 7.21 -62.23 -4.42
C VAL A 164 7.33 -62.15 -5.94
N ASP A 165 6.46 -61.38 -6.58
CA ASP A 165 6.56 -61.10 -8.01
C ASP A 165 7.82 -60.25 -8.28
N PRO A 166 8.73 -60.65 -9.19
CA PRO A 166 9.92 -59.84 -9.48
C PRO A 166 9.61 -58.41 -9.93
N ASP A 167 8.45 -58.19 -10.54
CA ASP A 167 8.00 -56.86 -10.97
C ASP A 167 7.53 -55.97 -9.80
N ALA A 168 7.30 -56.54 -8.60
CA ALA A 168 6.92 -55.78 -7.41
C ALA A 168 7.95 -54.73 -6.99
N TYR A 169 9.23 -54.90 -7.37
CA TYR A 169 10.31 -53.96 -7.09
C TYR A 169 10.46 -52.86 -8.17
N ARG A 170 9.71 -52.95 -9.28
CA ARG A 170 9.87 -52.04 -10.44
C ARG A 170 8.96 -50.83 -10.41
N LEU A 171 8.09 -50.70 -9.40
CA LEU A 171 7.22 -49.54 -9.24
C LEU A 171 8.06 -48.25 -9.11
N PRO A 172 7.72 -47.18 -9.85
CA PRO A 172 8.42 -45.90 -9.75
C PRO A 172 8.54 -45.39 -8.31
N ALA A 173 7.48 -45.56 -7.51
CA ALA A 173 7.42 -45.19 -6.09
C ALA A 173 8.47 -45.91 -5.20
N LEU A 174 9.02 -47.05 -5.64
CA LEU A 174 9.98 -47.86 -4.90
C LEU A 174 11.42 -47.75 -5.45
N GLN A 175 11.64 -46.98 -6.52
CA GLN A 175 12.96 -46.83 -7.13
C GLN A 175 13.96 -46.18 -6.16
N GLY A 176 15.10 -46.85 -5.92
CA GLY A 176 16.14 -46.40 -4.99
C GLY A 176 15.91 -46.73 -3.51
N GLN A 177 14.76 -47.32 -3.15
CA GLN A 177 14.40 -47.62 -1.75
C GLN A 177 14.62 -49.10 -1.34
N ALA A 178 14.77 -50.03 -2.29
CA ALA A 178 14.99 -51.46 -2.00
C ALA A 178 16.02 -52.12 -2.92
N ALA A 179 16.87 -52.99 -2.36
CA ALA A 179 17.70 -53.90 -3.15
C ALA A 179 16.88 -55.13 -3.59
N PRO A 180 16.90 -55.54 -4.88
CA PRO A 180 16.12 -56.68 -5.40
C PRO A 180 16.36 -58.03 -4.69
N ALA A 181 17.47 -58.16 -3.96
CA ALA A 181 17.87 -59.37 -3.23
C ALA A 181 17.25 -59.50 -1.82
N ALA A 182 16.43 -58.56 -1.36
CA ALA A 182 15.99 -58.48 0.04
C ALA A 182 14.74 -59.31 0.42
N GLY A 183 14.16 -60.07 -0.52
CA GLY A 183 12.97 -60.90 -0.27
C GLY A 183 11.75 -60.11 0.20
N ILE A 184 10.75 -60.81 0.75
CA ILE A 184 9.47 -60.20 1.17
C ILE A 184 9.66 -59.13 2.26
N GLU A 185 10.57 -59.32 3.23
CA GLU A 185 10.75 -58.35 4.31
C GLU A 185 11.35 -57.03 3.81
N GLY A 186 12.29 -57.08 2.86
CA GLY A 186 12.84 -55.88 2.26
C GLY A 186 11.82 -55.12 1.42
N LEU A 187 10.97 -55.83 0.68
CA LEU A 187 9.86 -55.22 -0.06
C LEU A 187 8.88 -54.50 0.86
N LEU A 188 8.44 -55.19 1.93
CA LEU A 188 7.49 -54.62 2.89
C LEU A 188 8.08 -53.46 3.70
N ALA A 189 9.39 -53.46 3.96
CA ALA A 189 10.06 -52.32 4.59
C ALA A 189 10.02 -51.07 3.69
N ALA A 190 10.24 -51.22 2.38
CA ALA A 190 10.16 -50.11 1.43
C ALA A 190 8.71 -49.61 1.25
N VAL A 191 7.74 -50.54 1.13
CA VAL A 191 6.31 -50.21 1.14
C VAL A 191 5.93 -49.43 2.42
N GLY A 192 6.40 -49.88 3.58
CA GLY A 192 6.17 -49.20 4.86
C GLY A 192 6.76 -47.79 4.92
N ALA A 193 7.98 -47.59 4.41
CA ALA A 193 8.62 -46.28 4.37
C ALA A 193 7.87 -45.29 3.46
N HIS A 194 7.47 -45.73 2.27
CA HIS A 194 6.63 -44.95 1.36
C HIS A 194 5.29 -44.57 2.01
N ASN A 195 4.58 -45.55 2.57
CA ASN A 195 3.27 -45.32 3.19
C ASN A 195 3.37 -44.38 4.40
N ALA A 196 4.43 -44.46 5.20
CA ALA A 196 4.67 -43.53 6.30
C ALA A 196 4.82 -42.08 5.81
N ALA A 197 5.53 -41.86 4.70
CA ALA A 197 5.65 -40.53 4.09
C ALA A 197 4.31 -40.04 3.52
N ALA A 198 3.58 -40.90 2.82
CA ALA A 198 2.25 -40.59 2.28
C ALA A 198 1.25 -40.21 3.38
N LEU A 199 1.19 -40.98 4.48
CA LEU A 199 0.33 -40.71 5.64
C LEU A 199 0.70 -39.42 6.38
N ALA A 200 1.97 -38.98 6.32
CA ALA A 200 2.41 -37.72 6.91
C ALA A 200 2.07 -36.49 6.04
N THR A 201 1.50 -36.69 4.86
CA THR A 201 1.12 -35.58 3.96
C THR A 201 0.05 -34.72 4.61
N LYS A 202 0.30 -33.41 4.67
CA LYS A 202 -0.66 -32.44 5.20
C LYS A 202 -1.90 -32.36 4.28
N PRO A 203 -3.11 -32.16 4.84
CA PRO A 203 -4.31 -32.00 4.05
C PRO A 203 -4.20 -30.81 3.10
N LEU A 204 -4.71 -30.97 1.89
CA LEU A 204 -4.80 -29.91 0.90
C LEU A 204 -6.25 -29.46 0.73
N PHE A 205 -6.46 -28.15 0.71
CA PHE A 205 -7.73 -27.53 0.33
C PHE A 205 -7.60 -26.82 -1.01
N LEU A 206 -8.67 -26.86 -1.80
CA LEU A 206 -8.80 -26.05 -2.99
C LEU A 206 -9.75 -24.88 -2.72
N ALA A 207 -9.43 -23.71 -3.27
CA ALA A 207 -10.31 -22.55 -3.30
C ALA A 207 -10.18 -21.87 -4.66
N LEU A 208 -11.15 -21.04 -5.06
CA LEU A 208 -11.02 -20.28 -6.30
C LEU A 208 -10.11 -19.07 -6.11
N GLU A 209 -9.37 -18.67 -7.13
CA GLU A 209 -8.75 -17.34 -7.16
C GLU A 209 -9.83 -16.27 -6.93
N ARG A 210 -9.45 -15.16 -6.27
CA ARG A 210 -10.34 -14.07 -5.82
C ARG A 210 -11.33 -14.44 -4.71
N SER A 211 -11.30 -15.66 -4.17
CA SER A 211 -12.18 -16.08 -3.08
C SER A 211 -12.01 -15.26 -1.79
N PHE A 212 -13.08 -15.20 -1.01
CA PHE A 212 -13.09 -14.70 0.36
C PHE A 212 -13.92 -15.61 1.26
N HIS A 213 -13.26 -16.39 2.10
CA HIS A 213 -13.89 -17.36 2.99
C HIS A 213 -13.77 -17.00 4.48
N GLY A 214 -13.24 -15.81 4.79
CA GLY A 214 -13.11 -15.29 6.15
C GLY A 214 -11.70 -14.78 6.49
N LYS A 215 -11.55 -14.35 7.75
CA LYS A 215 -10.29 -13.78 8.28
C LYS A 215 -9.89 -14.36 9.65
N LEU A 216 -10.46 -15.49 10.06
CA LEU A 216 -9.96 -16.26 11.20
C LEU A 216 -8.73 -17.08 10.76
N VAL A 217 -7.97 -17.66 11.70
CA VAL A 217 -6.68 -18.30 11.41
C VAL A 217 -6.79 -19.39 10.33
N GLY A 218 -7.86 -20.18 10.33
CA GLY A 218 -8.11 -21.19 9.31
C GLY A 218 -8.68 -20.58 8.03
N SER A 219 -9.77 -19.82 8.16
CA SER A 219 -10.47 -19.23 7.01
C SER A 219 -9.65 -18.22 6.20
N VAL A 220 -8.70 -17.51 6.80
CA VAL A 220 -7.83 -16.55 6.10
C VAL A 220 -6.91 -17.23 5.09
N GLN A 221 -6.56 -18.51 5.31
CA GLN A 221 -5.76 -19.28 4.34
C GLN A 221 -6.53 -19.56 3.04
N LEU A 222 -7.86 -19.62 3.15
CA LEU A 222 -8.78 -19.89 2.05
C LEU A 222 -9.21 -18.59 1.34
N THR A 223 -8.79 -17.43 1.85
CA THR A 223 -9.02 -16.11 1.24
C THR A 223 -7.86 -15.75 0.32
N TYR A 224 -8.16 -15.42 -0.94
CA TYR A 224 -7.15 -15.24 -1.99
C TYR A 224 -6.22 -14.05 -1.73
N ASN A 225 -6.79 -12.91 -1.32
CA ASN A 225 -6.08 -11.64 -1.20
C ASN A 225 -4.82 -11.75 -0.31
N ALA A 226 -3.66 -11.60 -0.95
CA ALA A 226 -2.36 -11.72 -0.29
C ALA A 226 -2.17 -10.69 0.83
N GLY A 227 -2.74 -9.49 0.72
CA GLY A 227 -2.68 -8.47 1.77
C GLY A 227 -3.38 -8.89 3.07
N PHE A 228 -4.37 -9.78 3.00
CA PHE A 228 -4.99 -10.37 4.19
C PHE A 228 -4.31 -11.66 4.65
N ARG A 229 -3.77 -12.45 3.72
CA ARG A 229 -3.31 -13.82 3.99
C ARG A 229 -1.81 -13.94 4.27
N ALA A 230 -0.96 -13.24 3.52
CA ALA A 230 0.50 -13.43 3.56
C ALA A 230 1.11 -13.25 4.96
N PRO A 231 0.68 -12.28 5.79
CA PRO A 231 1.18 -12.15 7.17
C PRO A 231 0.89 -13.37 8.07
N PHE A 232 -0.13 -14.17 7.75
CA PHE A 232 -0.61 -15.29 8.55
C PHE A 232 -0.42 -16.66 7.89
N GLN A 233 0.26 -16.73 6.73
CA GLN A 233 0.36 -17.95 5.92
C GLN A 233 0.99 -19.14 6.67
N ASN A 234 1.85 -18.87 7.65
CA ASN A 234 2.54 -19.90 8.44
C ASN A 234 1.70 -20.47 9.60
N LEU A 235 0.49 -19.95 9.84
CA LEU A 235 -0.38 -20.39 10.94
C LEU A 235 -1.42 -21.43 10.53
N GLY A 236 -1.59 -21.72 9.24
CA GLY A 236 -2.76 -22.46 8.77
C GLY A 236 -2.49 -23.55 7.74
N THR A 237 -3.56 -23.99 7.09
CA THR A 237 -3.57 -25.15 6.19
C THR A 237 -3.00 -24.84 4.80
N ARG A 238 -2.59 -25.89 4.09
CA ARG A 238 -2.13 -25.80 2.71
C ARG A 238 -3.33 -25.57 1.78
N VAL A 239 -3.26 -24.53 0.95
CA VAL A 239 -4.32 -24.16 -0.01
C VAL A 239 -3.73 -24.00 -1.41
N ARG A 240 -4.44 -24.51 -2.42
CA ARG A 240 -4.22 -24.21 -3.83
C ARG A 240 -5.38 -23.39 -4.36
N PHE A 241 -5.06 -22.25 -4.98
CA PHE A 241 -6.05 -21.40 -5.62
C PHE A 241 -6.19 -21.77 -7.10
N VAL A 242 -7.43 -21.95 -7.55
CA VAL A 242 -7.77 -22.37 -8.93
C VAL A 242 -8.38 -21.18 -9.68
N PRO A 243 -7.84 -20.78 -10.83
CA PRO A 243 -8.46 -19.75 -11.67
C PRO A 243 -9.88 -20.18 -12.08
N MET A 244 -10.86 -19.31 -11.85
CA MET A 244 -12.27 -19.59 -12.13
C MET A 244 -12.53 -19.88 -13.63
N ASP A 245 -11.78 -19.21 -14.51
CA ASP A 245 -11.88 -19.28 -15.95
C ASP A 245 -11.09 -20.44 -16.58
N ARG A 246 -10.31 -21.20 -15.79
CA ARG A 246 -9.50 -22.32 -16.27
C ARG A 246 -9.79 -23.64 -15.54
N PRO A 247 -11.03 -24.16 -15.59
CA PRO A 247 -11.40 -25.42 -14.95
C PRO A 247 -10.63 -26.64 -15.50
N GLU A 248 -10.03 -26.56 -16.68
CA GLU A 248 -9.17 -27.59 -17.25
C GLU A 248 -7.93 -27.90 -16.39
N LEU A 249 -7.44 -26.93 -15.62
CA LEU A 249 -6.30 -27.10 -14.71
C LEU A 249 -6.62 -28.03 -13.54
N LEU A 250 -7.90 -28.27 -13.24
CA LEU A 250 -8.29 -29.18 -12.17
C LEU A 250 -7.75 -30.60 -12.37
N ALA A 251 -7.62 -31.05 -13.63
CA ALA A 251 -7.06 -32.36 -13.93
C ALA A 251 -5.55 -32.42 -13.63
N GLU A 252 -4.81 -31.36 -13.97
CA GLU A 252 -3.38 -31.23 -13.66
C GLU A 252 -3.16 -31.15 -12.15
N ILE A 253 -3.94 -30.34 -11.44
CA ILE A 253 -3.88 -30.23 -9.97
C ILE A 253 -4.14 -31.58 -9.30
N ALA A 254 -5.10 -32.36 -9.80
CA ALA A 254 -5.35 -33.70 -9.26
C ALA A 254 -4.15 -34.64 -9.43
N GLU A 255 -3.41 -34.54 -10.53
CA GLU A 255 -2.23 -35.36 -10.78
C GLU A 255 -1.03 -34.88 -9.94
N ASP A 256 -0.78 -33.57 -9.93
CA ASP A 256 0.32 -32.94 -9.17
C ASP A 256 0.22 -33.20 -7.66
N GLU A 257 -1.02 -33.28 -7.15
CA GLU A 257 -1.32 -33.47 -5.74
C GLU A 257 -1.75 -34.92 -5.43
N ARG A 258 -1.60 -35.84 -6.40
CA ARG A 258 -1.90 -37.26 -6.23
C ARG A 258 -0.93 -37.86 -5.22
N VAL A 259 -1.48 -38.45 -4.18
CA VAL A 259 -0.74 -39.24 -3.20
C VAL A 259 -1.26 -40.67 -3.26
N VAL A 260 -0.36 -41.65 -3.19
CA VAL A 260 -0.72 -43.06 -3.21
C VAL A 260 -0.15 -43.79 -2.01
N LEU A 261 -0.92 -44.72 -1.46
CA LEU A 261 -0.39 -45.80 -0.63
C LEU A 261 -0.03 -46.98 -1.53
N LEU A 262 1.01 -47.70 -1.15
CA LEU A 262 1.38 -48.97 -1.73
C LEU A 262 0.71 -50.09 -0.93
N ASP A 263 -0.10 -50.89 -1.61
CA ASP A 263 -0.81 -52.04 -1.07
C ASP A 263 -0.24 -53.33 -1.66
N THR A 264 -0.53 -54.47 -1.03
CA THR A 264 -0.11 -55.79 -1.52
C THR A 264 -1.31 -56.62 -1.94
N GLU A 265 -1.28 -57.15 -3.15
CA GLU A 265 -2.30 -58.08 -3.64
C GLU A 265 -1.74 -59.49 -3.76
N LEU A 266 -2.52 -60.46 -3.31
CA LEU A 266 -2.22 -61.88 -3.46
C LEU A 266 -3.05 -62.45 -4.62
N ALA A 267 -2.41 -62.68 -5.77
CA ALA A 267 -3.05 -63.22 -6.97
C ALA A 267 -2.18 -64.32 -7.58
N ASP A 268 -2.78 -65.45 -7.97
CA ASP A 268 -2.10 -66.58 -8.63
C ASP A 268 -0.86 -67.11 -7.88
N GLY A 269 -0.89 -67.11 -6.54
CA GLY A 269 0.24 -67.51 -5.71
C GLY A 269 1.42 -66.52 -5.74
N ARG A 270 1.19 -65.28 -6.15
CA ARG A 270 2.19 -64.21 -6.18
C ARG A 270 1.75 -63.00 -5.37
N VAL A 271 2.70 -62.39 -4.68
CA VAL A 271 2.54 -61.08 -4.03
C VAL A 271 2.95 -60.00 -5.01
N ARG A 272 2.02 -59.13 -5.37
CA ARG A 272 2.24 -57.91 -6.16
C ARG A 272 2.07 -56.69 -5.29
N VAL A 273 2.71 -55.58 -5.68
CA VAL A 273 2.45 -54.28 -5.07
C VAL A 273 1.62 -53.46 -6.05
N VAL A 274 0.58 -52.81 -5.54
CA VAL A 274 -0.34 -51.96 -6.31
C VAL A 274 -0.47 -50.60 -5.65
N GLU A 275 -0.81 -49.58 -6.44
CA GLU A 275 -1.11 -48.24 -5.91
C GLU A 275 -2.58 -48.15 -5.49
N ARG A 276 -2.80 -47.52 -4.34
CA ARG A 276 -4.12 -47.11 -3.84
C ARG A 276 -4.12 -45.61 -3.67
N ASP A 277 -5.06 -44.92 -4.31
CA ASP A 277 -5.15 -43.47 -4.16
C ASP A 277 -5.45 -43.08 -2.71
N PHE A 278 -4.64 -42.18 -2.16
CA PHE A 278 -4.79 -41.62 -0.83
C PHE A 278 -5.55 -40.30 -0.91
N PRO A 279 -6.53 -40.05 -0.01
CA PRO A 279 -7.32 -38.82 -0.03
C PRO A 279 -6.49 -37.62 0.46
N ALA A 280 -5.69 -37.03 -0.42
CA ALA A 280 -4.85 -35.87 -0.14
C ALA A 280 -5.63 -34.55 -0.13
N ILE A 281 -6.64 -34.43 -1.00
CA ILE A 281 -7.48 -33.24 -1.13
C ILE A 281 -8.71 -33.36 -0.21
N THR A 282 -8.78 -32.54 0.83
CA THR A 282 -9.85 -32.57 1.83
C THR A 282 -11.17 -32.02 1.29
N ALA A 283 -11.13 -30.83 0.70
CA ALA A 283 -12.32 -30.18 0.17
C ALA A 283 -11.97 -29.12 -0.88
N PHE A 284 -12.94 -28.82 -1.75
CA PHE A 284 -12.94 -27.66 -2.62
C PHE A 284 -14.02 -26.68 -2.13
N LEU A 285 -13.60 -25.46 -1.77
CA LEU A 285 -14.47 -24.36 -1.36
C LEU A 285 -14.74 -23.42 -2.53
N VAL A 286 -16.01 -23.07 -2.73
CA VAL A 286 -16.44 -22.18 -3.81
C VAL A 286 -17.55 -21.22 -3.35
N GLU A 287 -17.43 -19.95 -3.71
CA GLU A 287 -18.55 -19.00 -3.68
C GLU A 287 -19.29 -19.07 -5.02
N PRO A 288 -20.63 -19.25 -5.06
CA PRO A 288 -21.38 -19.17 -6.31
C PRO A 288 -21.30 -17.78 -6.98
N VAL A 289 -21.23 -16.74 -6.15
CA VAL A 289 -20.92 -15.36 -6.55
C VAL A 289 -19.85 -14.83 -5.60
N GLN A 290 -18.64 -14.62 -6.10
CA GLN A 290 -17.50 -14.10 -5.34
C GLN A 290 -17.72 -12.62 -5.00
N GLY A 291 -17.97 -12.32 -3.74
CA GLY A 291 -18.30 -10.96 -3.33
C GLY A 291 -17.12 -10.03 -3.29
N GLU A 292 -16.21 -10.28 -2.34
CA GLU A 292 -15.02 -9.44 -2.13
C GLU A 292 -14.04 -9.49 -3.31
N GLY A 293 -14.12 -10.54 -4.12
CA GLY A 293 -13.33 -10.72 -5.34
C GLY A 293 -13.77 -9.89 -6.55
N GLY A 294 -14.81 -9.06 -6.42
CA GLY A 294 -15.28 -8.18 -7.52
C GLY A 294 -16.62 -8.59 -8.15
N ILE A 295 -17.47 -9.33 -7.42
CA ILE A 295 -18.82 -9.74 -7.83
C ILE A 295 -18.82 -10.67 -9.05
N HIS A 296 -17.94 -11.68 -9.05
CA HIS A 296 -17.86 -12.66 -10.14
C HIS A 296 -18.78 -13.86 -9.87
N ALA A 297 -19.76 -14.08 -10.74
CA ALA A 297 -20.66 -15.23 -10.67
C ALA A 297 -20.10 -16.41 -11.46
N LEU A 298 -20.17 -17.61 -10.88
CA LEU A 298 -19.90 -18.84 -11.59
C LEU A 298 -20.97 -19.09 -12.66
N THR A 299 -20.55 -19.62 -13.80
CA THR A 299 -21.44 -20.17 -14.82
C THR A 299 -21.86 -21.59 -14.46
N ALA A 300 -22.95 -22.08 -15.07
CA ALA A 300 -23.38 -23.47 -14.93
C ALA A 300 -22.34 -24.47 -15.44
N GLU A 301 -21.56 -24.11 -16.46
CA GLU A 301 -20.48 -24.94 -16.99
C GLU A 301 -19.33 -25.08 -15.98
N GLN A 302 -18.85 -23.97 -15.43
CA GLN A 302 -17.82 -23.98 -14.39
C GLN A 302 -18.29 -24.76 -13.16
N GLY A 303 -19.53 -24.54 -12.70
CA GLY A 303 -20.12 -25.31 -11.61
C GLY A 303 -20.15 -26.81 -11.90
N ARG A 304 -20.55 -27.22 -13.12
CA ARG A 304 -20.53 -28.63 -13.53
C ARG A 304 -19.12 -29.20 -13.51
N ALA A 305 -18.13 -28.48 -14.04
CA ALA A 305 -16.73 -28.94 -14.06
C ALA A 305 -16.20 -29.17 -12.64
N ILE A 306 -16.44 -28.23 -11.71
CA ILE A 306 -16.06 -28.33 -10.31
C ILE A 306 -16.72 -29.55 -9.63
N ARG A 307 -18.02 -29.75 -9.86
CA ARG A 307 -18.73 -30.91 -9.28
C ARG A 307 -18.22 -32.24 -9.82
N LEU A 308 -17.95 -32.33 -11.13
CA LEU A 308 -17.40 -33.52 -11.77
C LEU A 308 -16.00 -33.84 -11.23
N PHE A 309 -15.17 -32.81 -11.07
CA PHE A 309 -13.86 -32.94 -10.43
C PHE A 309 -13.98 -33.49 -9.01
N CYS A 310 -14.83 -32.90 -8.17
CA CYS A 310 -15.01 -33.36 -6.79
C CYS A 310 -15.49 -34.82 -6.73
N ASN A 311 -16.36 -35.24 -7.66
CA ASN A 311 -16.81 -36.63 -7.78
C ASN A 311 -15.69 -37.57 -8.21
N LYS A 312 -14.84 -37.16 -9.17
CA LYS A 312 -13.75 -37.97 -9.70
C LYS A 312 -12.66 -38.21 -8.64
N VAL A 313 -12.31 -37.17 -7.88
CA VAL A 313 -11.27 -37.22 -6.84
C VAL A 313 -11.81 -37.77 -5.52
N GLY A 314 -13.13 -37.77 -5.33
CA GLY A 314 -13.74 -38.19 -4.06
C GLY A 314 -13.56 -37.16 -2.94
N THR A 315 -13.44 -35.88 -3.27
CA THR A 315 -13.28 -34.79 -2.30
C THR A 315 -14.61 -34.05 -2.06
N ALA A 316 -14.76 -33.43 -0.88
CA ALA A 316 -15.98 -32.71 -0.53
C ALA A 316 -16.09 -31.38 -1.28
N LEU A 317 -17.30 -31.05 -1.76
CA LEU A 317 -17.60 -29.71 -2.28
C LEU A 317 -18.30 -28.88 -1.21
N ILE A 318 -17.65 -27.81 -0.77
CA ILE A 318 -18.20 -26.84 0.18
C ILE A 318 -18.63 -25.60 -0.59
N ILE A 319 -19.92 -25.28 -0.54
CA ILE A 319 -20.48 -24.09 -1.17
C ILE A 319 -20.64 -23.01 -0.12
N ASP A 320 -19.83 -21.95 -0.26
CA ASP A 320 -19.89 -20.79 0.60
C ASP A 320 -20.94 -19.79 0.12
N GLU A 321 -22.10 -19.82 0.78
CA GLU A 321 -23.26 -18.97 0.52
C GLU A 321 -23.46 -17.94 1.64
N VAL A 322 -22.41 -17.68 2.43
CA VAL A 322 -22.42 -16.67 3.50
C VAL A 322 -22.86 -15.30 2.98
N GLN A 323 -22.57 -14.97 1.72
CA GLN A 323 -22.97 -13.70 1.09
C GLN A 323 -24.01 -13.84 -0.03
N SER A 324 -23.87 -14.84 -0.91
CA SER A 324 -24.75 -15.01 -2.07
C SER A 324 -26.11 -15.64 -1.73
N GLY A 325 -26.20 -16.32 -0.59
CA GLY A 325 -27.40 -17.04 -0.17
C GLY A 325 -28.47 -16.15 0.45
N MET A 326 -29.44 -16.80 1.09
CA MET A 326 -30.55 -16.17 1.82
C MET A 326 -31.37 -15.22 0.94
N GLY A 327 -31.56 -15.55 -0.34
CA GLY A 327 -32.39 -14.77 -1.26
C GLY A 327 -31.67 -13.69 -2.06
N ARG A 328 -30.41 -13.37 -1.72
CA ARG A 328 -29.65 -12.22 -2.26
C ARG A 328 -29.54 -12.23 -3.80
N CYS A 329 -29.43 -13.42 -4.40
CA CYS A 329 -29.32 -13.58 -5.85
C CYS A 329 -30.66 -13.92 -6.54
N GLY A 330 -31.80 -13.86 -5.84
CA GLY A 330 -33.11 -14.21 -6.40
C GLY A 330 -33.53 -15.67 -6.17
N ALA A 331 -32.77 -16.43 -5.38
CA ALA A 331 -33.10 -17.76 -4.85
C ALA A 331 -32.49 -17.89 -3.44
N PHE A 332 -32.94 -18.86 -2.63
CA PHE A 332 -32.37 -19.05 -1.30
C PHE A 332 -30.88 -19.41 -1.38
N LEU A 333 -30.51 -20.30 -2.31
CA LEU A 333 -29.14 -20.63 -2.66
C LEU A 333 -28.80 -20.08 -4.05
N ALA A 334 -27.77 -19.25 -4.20
CA ALA A 334 -27.32 -18.82 -5.51
C ALA A 334 -26.77 -19.99 -6.36
N SER A 335 -26.21 -21.02 -5.70
CA SER A 335 -25.75 -22.25 -6.35
C SER A 335 -26.87 -23.03 -7.04
N SER A 336 -28.12 -22.93 -6.57
CA SER A 336 -29.26 -23.62 -7.21
C SER A 336 -29.58 -23.03 -8.58
N LEU A 337 -29.36 -21.72 -8.77
CA LEU A 337 -29.54 -21.02 -10.05
C LEU A 337 -28.65 -21.58 -11.17
N ILE A 338 -27.53 -22.21 -10.82
CA ILE A 338 -26.56 -22.79 -11.76
C ILE A 338 -26.50 -24.32 -11.66
N GLY A 339 -27.38 -24.95 -10.86
CA GLY A 339 -27.42 -26.40 -10.66
C GLY A 339 -26.20 -26.98 -9.94
N LEU A 340 -25.44 -26.17 -9.20
CA LEU A 340 -24.26 -26.60 -8.45
C LEU A 340 -24.67 -27.24 -7.11
N ARG A 341 -24.43 -28.54 -6.96
CA ARG A 341 -24.85 -29.32 -5.79
C ARG A 341 -23.69 -29.58 -4.84
N GLY A 342 -23.73 -28.92 -3.69
CA GLY A 342 -22.75 -29.02 -2.63
C GLY A 342 -22.99 -30.22 -1.72
N ASP A 343 -21.90 -30.72 -1.16
CA ASP A 343 -21.92 -31.65 -0.02
C ASP A 343 -22.14 -30.89 1.28
N TYR A 344 -21.64 -29.65 1.32
CA TYR A 344 -21.77 -28.69 2.41
C TYR A 344 -22.28 -27.35 1.88
N TYR A 345 -23.03 -26.65 2.72
CA TYR A 345 -23.40 -25.25 2.50
C TYR A 345 -23.10 -24.42 3.76
N THR A 346 -22.53 -23.23 3.61
CA THR A 346 -22.34 -22.29 4.72
C THR A 346 -23.20 -21.05 4.53
N LEU A 347 -23.91 -20.64 5.59
CA LEU A 347 -24.84 -19.51 5.61
C LEU A 347 -24.54 -18.60 6.80
N SER A 348 -24.69 -17.29 6.66
CA SER A 348 -24.62 -16.31 7.75
C SER A 348 -25.24 -14.99 7.29
N LYS A 349 -24.64 -13.83 7.60
CA LYS A 349 -25.06 -12.49 7.17
C LYS A 349 -26.58 -12.29 7.30
N SER A 350 -27.31 -12.35 6.18
CA SER A 350 -28.77 -12.19 6.11
C SER A 350 -29.55 -13.15 7.00
N LEU A 351 -28.99 -14.32 7.32
CA LEU A 351 -29.60 -15.27 8.26
C LEU A 351 -29.94 -14.63 9.61
N GLY A 352 -29.14 -13.67 10.08
CA GLY A 352 -29.38 -12.96 11.33
C GLY A 352 -30.44 -11.84 11.27
N GLY A 353 -31.00 -11.55 10.09
CA GLY A 353 -32.03 -10.53 9.91
C GLY A 353 -31.57 -9.11 10.24
N GLY A 354 -30.26 -8.85 10.21
CA GLY A 354 -29.67 -7.57 10.59
C GLY A 354 -29.62 -7.30 12.10
N LEU A 355 -30.13 -8.21 12.94
CA LEU A 355 -30.19 -8.03 14.41
C LEU A 355 -29.33 -9.06 15.17
N ALA A 356 -29.40 -10.34 14.77
CA ALA A 356 -28.71 -11.43 15.43
C ALA A 356 -27.41 -11.82 14.71
N LYS A 357 -26.46 -12.43 15.44
CA LYS A 357 -25.21 -12.97 14.88
C LYS A 357 -25.29 -14.48 14.87
N VAL A 358 -25.51 -15.06 13.69
CA VAL A 358 -25.71 -16.49 13.52
C VAL A 358 -25.20 -16.94 12.17
N SER A 359 -24.76 -18.18 12.13
CA SER A 359 -24.30 -18.87 10.93
C SER A 359 -24.63 -20.35 11.03
N ALA A 360 -24.67 -21.02 9.88
CA ALA A 360 -24.93 -22.45 9.81
C ALA A 360 -23.97 -23.09 8.80
N MET A 361 -23.34 -24.19 9.20
CA MET A 361 -22.85 -25.22 8.29
C MET A 361 -23.98 -26.25 8.13
N LEU A 362 -24.33 -26.58 6.89
CA LEU A 362 -25.28 -27.63 6.54
C LEU A 362 -24.53 -28.74 5.81
N VAL A 363 -24.63 -29.98 6.28
CA VAL A 363 -23.94 -31.14 5.70
C VAL A 363 -24.93 -32.22 5.34
N ARG A 364 -24.79 -32.85 4.17
CA ARG A 364 -25.61 -34.01 3.80
C ARG A 364 -25.55 -35.10 4.88
N ARG A 365 -26.71 -35.66 5.26
CA ARG A 365 -26.78 -36.69 6.32
C ARG A 365 -25.86 -37.87 6.06
N SER A 366 -25.74 -38.34 4.82
CA SER A 366 -24.85 -39.47 4.48
C SER A 366 -23.36 -39.21 4.74
N LEU A 367 -22.94 -37.94 4.83
CA LEU A 367 -21.55 -37.55 5.06
C LEU A 367 -21.27 -37.15 6.51
N TYR A 368 -22.31 -36.87 7.30
CA TYR A 368 -22.16 -36.32 8.65
C TYR A 368 -21.52 -37.33 9.62
N GLN A 369 -20.51 -36.88 10.37
CA GLN A 369 -19.82 -37.68 11.38
C GLN A 369 -20.36 -37.31 12.77
N GLY A 370 -21.13 -38.19 13.39
CA GLY A 370 -21.79 -37.91 14.67
C GLY A 370 -20.84 -37.58 15.84
N GLU A 371 -19.57 -37.97 15.78
CA GLU A 371 -18.58 -37.56 16.79
C GLU A 371 -18.30 -36.05 16.76
N PHE A 372 -18.58 -35.38 15.64
CA PHE A 372 -18.42 -33.94 15.50
C PHE A 372 -19.25 -33.17 16.52
N ASP A 373 -20.43 -33.70 16.87
CA ASP A 373 -21.34 -33.16 17.90
C ASP A 373 -20.68 -33.04 19.28
N LEU A 374 -19.67 -33.87 19.55
CA LEU A 374 -19.01 -33.96 20.86
C LEU A 374 -17.71 -33.14 20.91
N ILE A 375 -17.10 -32.84 19.77
CA ILE A 375 -15.77 -32.20 19.69
C ILE A 375 -15.82 -30.76 19.16
N HIS A 376 -16.94 -30.34 18.56
CA HIS A 376 -17.14 -28.96 18.12
C HIS A 376 -18.19 -28.26 18.99
N SER A 377 -17.81 -27.14 19.60
CA SER A 377 -18.74 -26.28 20.34
C SER A 377 -18.28 -24.82 20.34
N SER A 378 -19.22 -23.91 20.60
CA SER A 378 -18.97 -22.49 20.81
C SER A 378 -20.01 -21.94 21.80
N THR A 379 -19.57 -21.08 22.73
CA THR A 379 -20.40 -20.62 23.87
C THR A 379 -21.69 -19.93 23.43
N PHE A 380 -21.64 -19.14 22.36
CA PHE A 380 -22.78 -18.34 21.87
C PHE A 380 -23.57 -19.04 20.75
N ALA A 381 -23.04 -20.13 20.20
CA ALA A 381 -23.71 -20.84 19.12
C ALA A 381 -24.99 -21.53 19.62
N MET A 382 -25.96 -21.69 18.71
CA MET A 382 -27.25 -22.35 18.98
C MET A 382 -28.12 -21.68 20.05
N ASP A 383 -27.92 -20.40 20.34
CA ASP A 383 -28.78 -19.68 21.26
C ASP A 383 -30.21 -19.54 20.69
N ASP A 384 -31.22 -19.59 21.56
CA ASP A 384 -32.64 -19.63 21.14
C ASP A 384 -33.08 -18.29 20.56
N PHE A 385 -32.48 -17.18 21.00
CA PHE A 385 -32.82 -15.85 20.54
C PHE A 385 -32.39 -15.66 19.07
N SER A 386 -31.12 -15.88 18.76
CA SER A 386 -30.61 -15.80 17.38
C SER A 386 -31.21 -16.87 16.48
N SER A 387 -31.41 -18.10 16.98
CA SER A 387 -32.01 -19.18 16.19
C SER A 387 -33.47 -18.90 15.84
N SER A 388 -34.24 -18.34 16.77
CA SER A 388 -35.64 -17.95 16.54
C SER A 388 -35.76 -16.79 15.56
N ILE A 389 -34.88 -15.77 15.68
CA ILE A 389 -34.79 -14.67 14.71
C ILE A 389 -34.46 -15.20 13.32
N ALA A 390 -33.43 -16.06 13.20
CA ALA A 390 -33.07 -16.66 11.92
C ALA A 390 -34.19 -17.50 11.33
N ARG A 391 -34.94 -18.23 12.16
CA ARG A 391 -36.11 -18.99 11.70
C ARG A 391 -37.19 -18.04 11.17
N LYS A 392 -37.44 -16.91 11.85
CA LYS A 392 -38.38 -15.89 11.37
C LYS A 392 -37.92 -15.28 10.04
N VAL A 393 -36.62 -15.06 9.85
CA VAL A 393 -36.07 -14.61 8.55
C VAL A 393 -36.33 -15.63 7.46
N VAL A 394 -36.04 -16.92 7.70
CA VAL A 394 -36.32 -17.98 6.72
C VAL A 394 -37.82 -18.02 6.39
N GLU A 395 -38.69 -17.96 7.40
CA GLU A 395 -40.14 -17.89 7.22
C GLU A 395 -40.57 -16.71 6.33
N MET A 396 -40.01 -15.52 6.55
CA MET A 396 -40.32 -14.33 5.76
C MET A 396 -39.82 -14.43 4.31
N LEU A 397 -38.64 -15.03 4.09
CA LEU A 397 -38.12 -15.22 2.73
C LEU A 397 -38.96 -16.24 1.94
N GLU A 398 -39.46 -17.26 2.63
CA GLU A 398 -40.26 -18.36 2.08
C GLU A 398 -41.76 -18.03 1.93
N ALA A 399 -42.22 -16.97 2.60
CA ALA A 399 -43.61 -16.53 2.57
C ALA A 399 -44.11 -16.21 1.15
N ASP A 400 -45.43 -16.34 0.97
CA ASP A 400 -46.13 -16.05 -0.29
C ASP A 400 -45.49 -16.74 -1.52
N ASP A 401 -45.10 -18.01 -1.32
CA ASP A 401 -44.42 -18.84 -2.34
C ASP A 401 -43.14 -18.16 -2.86
N GLY A 402 -42.29 -17.68 -1.94
CA GLY A 402 -41.01 -17.06 -2.31
C GLY A 402 -41.14 -15.69 -2.97
N LYS A 403 -42.13 -14.88 -2.58
CA LYS A 403 -42.36 -13.53 -3.15
C LYS A 403 -41.12 -12.63 -3.09
N VAL A 404 -40.37 -12.70 -1.99
CA VAL A 404 -39.14 -11.91 -1.81
C VAL A 404 -38.09 -12.27 -2.87
N TYR A 405 -37.94 -13.55 -3.23
CA TYR A 405 -36.99 -13.98 -4.27
C TYR A 405 -37.32 -13.38 -5.65
N ARG A 406 -38.60 -13.37 -6.01
CA ARG A 406 -39.08 -12.73 -7.25
C ARG A 406 -38.84 -11.23 -7.22
N GLN A 407 -39.09 -10.58 -6.08
CA GLN A 407 -38.84 -9.15 -5.91
C GLN A 407 -37.35 -8.81 -6.02
N VAL A 408 -36.46 -9.61 -5.43
CA VAL A 408 -35.00 -9.45 -5.59
C VAL A 408 -34.58 -9.58 -7.05
N THR A 409 -35.19 -10.51 -7.79
CA THR A 409 -34.92 -10.70 -9.21
C THR A 409 -35.35 -9.47 -10.01
N GLU A 410 -36.60 -9.03 -9.85
CA GLU A 410 -37.16 -7.87 -10.55
C GLU A 410 -36.40 -6.57 -10.24
N ARG A 411 -36.15 -6.27 -8.95
CA ARG A 411 -35.36 -5.09 -8.56
C ARG A 411 -33.92 -5.16 -9.02
N GLY A 412 -33.33 -6.36 -9.04
CA GLY A 412 -31.99 -6.59 -9.58
C GLY A 412 -31.92 -6.31 -11.08
N GLU A 413 -32.89 -6.81 -11.85
CA GLU A 413 -32.99 -6.55 -13.30
C GLU A 413 -33.15 -5.05 -13.57
N ARG A 414 -34.02 -4.37 -12.82
CA ARG A 414 -34.22 -2.92 -12.95
C ARG A 414 -32.96 -2.11 -12.65
N LEU A 415 -32.23 -2.50 -11.60
CA LEU A 415 -30.96 -1.88 -11.23
C LEU A 415 -29.89 -2.12 -12.31
N VAL A 416 -29.76 -3.33 -12.83
CA VAL A 416 -28.79 -3.68 -13.87
C VAL A 416 -29.11 -2.97 -15.18
N GLU A 417 -30.39 -2.86 -15.57
CA GLU A 417 -30.83 -2.08 -16.73
C GLU A 417 -30.37 -0.62 -16.60
N MET A 418 -30.63 0.02 -15.45
CA MET A 418 -30.19 1.38 -15.17
C MET A 418 -28.67 1.55 -15.29
N LEU A 419 -27.91 0.61 -14.71
CA LEU A 419 -26.46 0.65 -14.77
C LEU A 419 -25.96 0.43 -16.21
N ALA A 420 -26.60 -0.46 -16.98
CA ALA A 420 -26.24 -0.73 -18.37
C ALA A 420 -26.40 0.52 -19.25
N ASP A 421 -27.46 1.30 -19.04
CA ASP A 421 -27.63 2.60 -19.68
C ASP A 421 -26.47 3.55 -19.34
N LEU A 422 -26.08 3.62 -18.07
CA LEU A 422 -24.94 4.44 -17.63
C LEU A 422 -23.63 3.97 -18.26
N LYS A 423 -23.37 2.67 -18.32
CA LYS A 423 -22.19 2.11 -19.01
C LYS A 423 -22.18 2.47 -20.49
N SER A 424 -23.34 2.44 -21.14
CA SER A 424 -23.48 2.85 -22.55
C SER A 424 -23.16 4.35 -22.73
N ALA A 425 -23.57 5.20 -21.78
CA ALA A 425 -23.24 6.63 -21.78
C ALA A 425 -21.78 6.92 -21.39
N TYR A 426 -21.15 6.07 -20.58
CA TYR A 426 -19.82 6.24 -20.00
C TYR A 426 -18.89 5.02 -20.17
N PRO A 427 -18.67 4.52 -21.41
CA PRO A 427 -17.87 3.30 -21.65
C PRO A 427 -16.36 3.49 -21.40
N ASP A 428 -15.90 4.73 -21.31
CA ASP A 428 -14.57 5.19 -20.92
C ASP A 428 -14.39 5.29 -19.39
N VAL A 429 -15.45 5.16 -18.60
CA VAL A 429 -15.40 5.19 -17.13
C VAL A 429 -15.84 3.87 -16.52
N ILE A 430 -16.95 3.30 -16.99
CA ILE A 430 -17.47 2.02 -16.50
C ILE A 430 -17.00 0.91 -17.45
N GLU A 431 -16.15 0.02 -16.92
CA GLU A 431 -15.63 -1.11 -17.67
C GLU A 431 -16.65 -2.25 -17.74
N ASP A 432 -17.26 -2.56 -16.60
CA ASP A 432 -18.12 -3.73 -16.48
C ASP A 432 -19.20 -3.58 -15.40
N ILE A 433 -20.31 -4.29 -15.60
CA ILE A 433 -21.40 -4.40 -14.63
C ILE A 433 -21.67 -5.88 -14.45
N ARG A 434 -21.56 -6.33 -13.21
CA ARG A 434 -21.66 -7.75 -12.85
C ARG A 434 -22.64 -7.95 -11.73
N GLY A 435 -23.16 -9.17 -11.62
CA GLY A 435 -23.97 -9.57 -10.49
C GLY A 435 -25.14 -10.49 -10.82
N LYS A 436 -25.84 -10.87 -9.76
CA LYS A 436 -27.10 -11.64 -9.81
C LYS A 436 -28.04 -11.13 -8.72
N GLY A 437 -29.30 -10.89 -9.06
CA GLY A 437 -30.27 -10.28 -8.15
C GLY A 437 -29.78 -8.93 -7.63
N LEU A 438 -29.89 -8.71 -6.32
CA LEU A 438 -29.42 -7.48 -5.66
C LEU A 438 -28.01 -7.65 -5.08
N PHE A 439 -27.14 -8.31 -5.83
CA PHE A 439 -25.72 -8.46 -5.55
C PHE A 439 -24.94 -8.01 -6.77
N VAL A 440 -24.74 -6.70 -6.88
CA VAL A 440 -24.26 -6.04 -8.11
C VAL A 440 -22.93 -5.34 -7.86
N GLY A 441 -22.05 -5.37 -8.85
CA GLY A 441 -20.77 -4.67 -8.89
C GLY A 441 -20.66 -3.79 -10.12
N VAL A 442 -20.20 -2.57 -9.94
CA VAL A 442 -19.84 -1.63 -11.02
C VAL A 442 -18.33 -1.52 -11.05
N GLN A 443 -17.68 -2.12 -12.04
CA GLN A 443 -16.25 -1.99 -12.25
C GLN A 443 -15.95 -0.70 -13.01
N LEU A 444 -15.14 0.13 -12.38
CA LEU A 444 -14.58 1.32 -12.99
C LEU A 444 -13.29 0.97 -13.74
N ARG A 445 -13.04 1.65 -14.86
CA ARG A 445 -11.76 1.56 -15.55
C ARG A 445 -10.64 2.07 -14.65
N GLU A 446 -9.48 1.44 -14.80
CA GLU A 446 -8.25 1.84 -14.13
C GLU A 446 -7.93 3.32 -14.37
N GLN A 447 -7.49 4.00 -13.31
CA GLN A 447 -7.12 5.41 -13.33
C GLN A 447 -5.60 5.61 -13.19
N GLY A 448 -4.82 4.55 -13.41
CA GLY A 448 -3.35 4.57 -13.34
C GLY A 448 -2.68 5.50 -14.36
N GLU A 449 -3.39 5.84 -15.44
CA GLU A 449 -2.92 6.78 -16.48
C GLU A 449 -3.64 8.13 -16.42
N ALA A 450 -4.38 8.42 -15.34
CA ALA A 450 -5.03 9.71 -15.16
C ALA A 450 -3.98 10.85 -15.09
N ARG A 451 -4.32 12.01 -15.65
CA ARG A 451 -3.50 13.22 -15.57
C ARG A 451 -3.54 13.80 -14.17
N SER A 452 -4.72 13.74 -13.53
CA SER A 452 -4.88 14.09 -12.12
C SER A 452 -3.99 13.22 -11.22
N MET A 453 -3.15 13.88 -10.43
CA MET A 453 -2.34 13.23 -9.40
C MET A 453 -3.19 12.52 -8.33
N VAL A 454 -4.38 13.05 -8.03
CA VAL A 454 -5.30 12.48 -7.04
C VAL A 454 -5.92 11.17 -7.55
N LEU A 455 -6.43 11.16 -8.79
CA LEU A 455 -6.98 9.94 -9.39
C LEU A 455 -5.90 8.88 -9.54
N ARG A 456 -4.75 9.24 -10.10
CA ARG A 456 -3.63 8.31 -10.29
C ARG A 456 -3.09 7.77 -8.97
N GLY A 457 -2.93 8.64 -7.97
CA GLY A 457 -2.47 8.25 -6.63
C GLY A 457 -3.46 7.34 -5.90
N SER A 458 -4.76 7.64 -5.99
CA SER A 458 -5.80 6.80 -5.37
C SER A 458 -5.93 5.44 -6.06
N ALA A 459 -5.73 5.35 -7.38
CA ALA A 459 -5.66 4.08 -8.10
C ALA A 459 -4.45 3.25 -7.66
N TYR A 460 -3.27 3.87 -7.64
CA TYR A 460 -2.02 3.22 -7.24
C TYR A 460 -2.05 2.64 -5.81
N THR A 461 -2.74 3.33 -4.90
CA THR A 461 -2.89 2.89 -3.50
C THR A 461 -4.08 1.95 -3.28
N GLY A 462 -4.89 1.66 -4.31
CA GLY A 462 -6.13 0.91 -4.19
C GLY A 462 -7.25 1.66 -3.42
N ALA A 463 -7.07 2.95 -3.17
CA ALA A 463 -8.00 3.81 -2.42
C ALA A 463 -9.09 4.45 -3.29
N LEU A 464 -9.02 4.34 -4.63
CA LEU A 464 -9.93 4.99 -5.56
C LEU A 464 -11.40 4.78 -5.17
N GLY A 465 -11.87 3.53 -5.08
CA GLY A 465 -13.27 3.26 -4.76
C GLY A 465 -13.72 3.81 -3.41
N TYR A 466 -12.83 3.93 -2.43
CA TYR A 466 -13.14 4.55 -1.15
C TYR A 466 -13.23 6.08 -1.24
N LEU A 467 -12.35 6.72 -2.01
CA LEU A 467 -12.44 8.16 -2.29
C LEU A 467 -13.76 8.52 -2.98
N LEU A 468 -14.16 7.72 -3.98
CA LEU A 468 -15.46 7.90 -4.65
C LEU A 468 -16.64 7.63 -3.71
N SER A 469 -16.50 6.68 -2.79
CA SER A 469 -17.48 6.42 -1.74
C SER A 469 -17.62 7.61 -0.78
N GLY A 470 -16.53 8.30 -0.47
CA GLY A 470 -16.53 9.55 0.28
C GLY A 470 -17.34 10.65 -0.41
N TYR A 471 -17.14 10.82 -1.72
CA TYR A 471 -17.97 11.72 -2.54
C TYR A 471 -19.45 11.33 -2.49
N LEU A 472 -19.78 10.07 -2.79
CA LEU A 472 -21.17 9.59 -2.78
C LEU A 472 -21.83 9.78 -1.42
N LEU A 473 -21.10 9.54 -0.33
CA LEU A 473 -21.62 9.70 1.02
C LEU A 473 -21.87 11.17 1.36
N ARG A 474 -20.88 12.04 1.14
CA ARG A 474 -20.94 13.42 1.62
C ARG A 474 -21.75 14.34 0.71
N GLN A 475 -21.69 14.13 -0.60
CA GLN A 475 -22.34 14.99 -1.59
C GLN A 475 -23.69 14.43 -2.01
N GLU A 476 -23.76 13.11 -2.25
CA GLU A 476 -24.98 12.48 -2.77
C GLU A 476 -25.85 11.86 -1.66
N ARG A 477 -25.32 11.77 -0.43
CA ARG A 477 -25.93 11.08 0.72
C ARG A 477 -26.30 9.64 0.37
N ILE A 478 -25.40 8.96 -0.34
CA ILE A 478 -25.50 7.56 -0.74
C ILE A 478 -24.29 6.82 -0.17
N ARG A 479 -24.55 5.78 0.62
CA ARG A 479 -23.53 4.90 1.16
C ARG A 479 -23.33 3.71 0.23
N ILE A 480 -22.18 3.72 -0.45
CA ILE A 480 -21.60 2.62 -1.23
C ILE A 480 -20.16 2.42 -0.73
N ALA A 481 -19.58 1.24 -0.97
CA ALA A 481 -18.17 0.97 -0.70
C ALA A 481 -17.59 0.08 -1.81
N PRO A 482 -16.27 0.06 -2.03
CA PRO A 482 -15.66 -0.89 -2.94
C PRO A 482 -15.68 -2.33 -2.39
N THR A 483 -15.35 -3.30 -3.25
CA THR A 483 -15.04 -4.67 -2.82
C THR A 483 -13.67 -4.75 -2.15
N GLY A 484 -13.50 -5.61 -1.15
CA GLY A 484 -12.28 -5.66 -0.34
C GLY A 484 -11.03 -6.16 -1.07
N SER A 485 -11.19 -6.87 -2.19
CA SER A 485 -10.09 -7.37 -3.02
C SER A 485 -10.08 -6.84 -4.45
N ALA A 486 -11.06 -5.99 -4.82
CA ALA A 486 -11.05 -5.23 -6.06
C ALA A 486 -11.50 -3.78 -5.79
N GLY A 487 -10.53 -2.90 -5.52
CA GLY A 487 -10.74 -1.52 -5.06
C GLY A 487 -11.41 -0.58 -6.08
N ASN A 488 -11.47 -0.98 -7.35
CA ASN A 488 -12.15 -0.28 -8.44
C ASN A 488 -13.59 -0.80 -8.71
N VAL A 489 -14.08 -1.76 -7.92
CA VAL A 489 -15.44 -2.30 -8.06
C VAL A 489 -16.31 -1.76 -6.94
N LEU A 490 -17.26 -0.88 -7.27
CA LEU A 490 -18.26 -0.38 -6.33
C LEU A 490 -19.36 -1.43 -6.14
N ARG A 491 -19.64 -1.81 -4.89
CA ARG A 491 -20.68 -2.82 -4.57
C ARG A 491 -22.03 -2.16 -4.33
N ILE A 492 -23.09 -2.79 -4.83
CA ILE A 492 -24.48 -2.37 -4.64
C ILE A 492 -25.27 -3.59 -4.16
N GLN A 493 -25.62 -3.60 -2.87
CA GLN A 493 -26.24 -4.71 -2.13
C GLN A 493 -27.41 -4.25 -1.24
N PRO A 494 -28.43 -3.56 -1.78
CA PRO A 494 -29.54 -2.98 -1.00
C PRO A 494 -30.52 -4.03 -0.47
N SER A 495 -31.58 -3.64 0.24
CA SER A 495 -32.66 -4.59 0.56
C SER A 495 -33.53 -4.92 -0.65
N ALA A 496 -34.33 -5.98 -0.54
CA ALA A 496 -35.36 -6.35 -1.52
C ALA A 496 -36.41 -5.23 -1.73
N TYR A 497 -36.51 -4.28 -0.79
CA TYR A 497 -37.47 -3.18 -0.83
C TYR A 497 -36.94 -1.91 -1.50
N LEU A 498 -35.81 -2.00 -2.23
CA LEU A 498 -35.29 -0.90 -3.05
C LEU A 498 -36.38 -0.35 -3.97
N THR A 499 -36.60 0.97 -3.93
CA THR A 499 -37.65 1.63 -4.71
C THR A 499 -37.13 2.21 -6.03
N ASP A 500 -38.02 2.46 -6.99
CA ASP A 500 -37.65 3.11 -8.25
C ASP A 500 -37.12 4.54 -8.05
N GLU A 501 -37.59 5.25 -7.03
CA GLU A 501 -37.07 6.57 -6.65
C GLU A 501 -35.62 6.48 -6.14
N GLU A 502 -35.32 5.46 -5.32
CA GLU A 502 -33.96 5.21 -4.84
C GLU A 502 -33.01 4.81 -5.99
N ILE A 503 -33.49 4.02 -6.96
CA ILE A 503 -32.75 3.67 -8.18
C ILE A 503 -32.46 4.92 -9.02
N GLU A 504 -33.45 5.80 -9.22
CA GLU A 504 -33.27 7.01 -10.01
C GLU A 504 -32.34 8.03 -9.31
N ARG A 505 -32.44 8.13 -7.98
CA ARG A 505 -31.50 8.91 -7.18
C ARG A 505 -30.06 8.41 -7.35
N LEU A 506 -29.87 7.08 -7.34
CA LEU A 506 -28.58 6.47 -7.60
C LEU A 506 -28.10 6.74 -9.04
N ARG A 507 -28.99 6.64 -10.04
CA ARG A 507 -28.66 6.97 -11.44
C ARG A 507 -28.09 8.38 -11.55
N GLY A 508 -28.76 9.36 -10.97
CA GLY A 508 -28.31 10.76 -11.00
C GLY A 508 -26.95 10.98 -10.31
N ALA A 509 -26.72 10.30 -9.18
CA ALA A 509 -25.44 10.36 -8.47
C ALA A 509 -24.30 9.72 -9.26
N LEU A 510 -24.53 8.55 -9.86
CA LEU A 510 -23.53 7.85 -10.67
C LEU A 510 -23.26 8.57 -12.00
N ASP A 511 -24.25 9.21 -12.62
CA ASP A 511 -24.05 10.08 -13.79
C ASP A 511 -23.06 11.21 -13.49
N ARG A 512 -23.29 11.94 -12.39
CA ARG A 512 -22.37 13.00 -11.92
C ARG A 512 -20.97 12.45 -11.62
N LEU A 513 -20.89 11.31 -10.92
CA LEU A 513 -19.62 10.64 -10.64
C LEU A 513 -18.88 10.26 -11.93
N CYS A 514 -19.58 9.71 -12.93
CA CYS A 514 -18.98 9.36 -14.21
C CYS A 514 -18.48 10.59 -14.95
N ARG A 515 -19.22 11.71 -14.91
CA ARG A 515 -18.75 12.99 -15.47
C ARG A 515 -17.51 13.51 -14.75
N ILE A 516 -17.47 13.44 -13.42
CA ILE A 516 -16.30 13.83 -12.61
C ILE A 516 -15.07 13.04 -13.05
N LEU A 517 -15.19 11.71 -13.18
CA LEU A 517 -14.10 10.84 -13.60
C LEU A 517 -13.68 11.08 -15.05
N ARG A 518 -14.65 11.11 -15.98
CA ARG A 518 -14.40 11.38 -17.41
C ARG A 518 -13.67 12.69 -17.63
N TYR A 519 -14.06 13.73 -16.89
CA TYR A 519 -13.52 15.08 -17.05
C TYR A 519 -12.34 15.39 -16.11
N GLU A 520 -11.92 14.40 -15.31
CA GLU A 520 -10.83 14.52 -14.32
C GLU A 520 -11.01 15.70 -13.35
N ASP A 521 -12.26 16.02 -12.99
CA ASP A 521 -12.59 17.17 -12.14
C ASP A 521 -12.51 16.83 -10.65
N THR A 522 -11.29 16.68 -10.16
CA THR A 522 -11.02 16.15 -8.81
C THR A 522 -11.40 17.07 -7.66
N LEU A 523 -11.73 18.33 -7.91
CA LEU A 523 -12.28 19.24 -6.89
C LEU A 523 -13.47 18.61 -6.16
N HIS A 524 -14.32 17.90 -6.92
CA HIS A 524 -15.51 17.27 -6.38
C HIS A 524 -15.19 16.09 -5.46
N LEU A 525 -14.05 15.43 -5.63
CA LEU A 525 -13.59 14.32 -4.80
C LEU A 525 -12.76 14.80 -3.60
N VAL A 526 -11.94 15.84 -3.80
CA VAL A 526 -11.04 16.42 -2.79
C VAL A 526 -11.78 17.25 -1.76
N HIS A 527 -12.77 18.07 -2.17
CA HIS A 527 -13.50 18.94 -1.25
C HIS A 527 -14.19 18.15 -0.09
N PRO A 528 -14.92 17.04 -0.35
CA PRO A 528 -15.48 16.19 0.72
C PRO A 528 -14.46 15.61 1.70
N ALA A 529 -13.20 15.47 1.28
CA ALA A 529 -12.08 14.93 2.05
C ALA A 529 -11.23 16.03 2.70
N SER A 530 -11.65 17.30 2.61
CA SER A 530 -10.98 18.48 3.16
C SER A 530 -11.78 19.12 4.30
N ASP A 531 -11.39 20.30 4.76
CA ASP A 531 -12.13 21.06 5.78
C ASP A 531 -13.53 21.42 5.26
N ARG A 532 -14.53 20.72 5.81
CA ARG A 532 -15.94 20.81 5.42
C ARG A 532 -16.58 22.14 5.79
N THR A 533 -15.96 22.93 6.68
CA THR A 533 -16.41 24.28 7.00
C THR A 533 -16.15 25.26 5.87
N ILE A 534 -15.26 24.92 4.93
CA ILE A 534 -14.95 25.73 3.76
C ILE A 534 -16.01 25.44 2.68
N PRO A 535 -16.76 26.46 2.21
CA PRO A 535 -17.73 26.26 1.14
C PRO A 535 -17.08 25.72 -0.13
N LYS A 536 -17.80 24.83 -0.83
CA LYS A 536 -17.35 24.29 -2.13
C LYS A 536 -17.24 25.46 -3.13
N PRO A 537 -16.07 25.69 -3.76
CA PRO A 537 -15.86 26.86 -4.61
C PRO A 537 -16.79 26.91 -5.83
N ARG A 538 -17.14 25.75 -6.40
CA ARG A 538 -18.04 25.64 -7.55
C ARG A 538 -18.84 24.34 -7.55
N ALA A 539 -20.05 24.39 -8.10
CA ALA A 539 -20.93 23.24 -8.26
C ALA A 539 -20.80 22.55 -9.62
N GLU A 540 -20.47 23.31 -10.67
CA GLU A 540 -20.32 22.83 -12.04
C GLU A 540 -19.11 21.90 -12.22
N ILE A 541 -19.27 20.87 -13.07
CA ILE A 541 -18.20 19.95 -13.49
C ILE A 541 -17.60 20.47 -14.80
N ARG A 542 -16.27 20.63 -14.86
CA ARG A 542 -15.49 21.16 -16.00
C ARG A 542 -14.54 20.10 -16.56
N ASP A 543 -14.19 20.20 -17.85
CA ASP A 543 -13.30 19.25 -18.54
C ASP A 543 -11.82 19.63 -18.42
N PHE A 544 -11.03 18.81 -17.71
CA PHE A 544 -9.59 18.99 -17.49
C PHE A 544 -8.71 18.06 -18.33
N ARG A 545 -9.28 17.25 -19.23
CA ARG A 545 -8.50 16.34 -20.08
C ARG A 545 -7.52 17.06 -21.02
N GLY A 546 -7.78 18.33 -21.34
CA GLY A 546 -6.90 19.18 -22.15
C GLY A 546 -6.01 20.14 -21.33
N ALA A 547 -6.04 20.08 -19.99
CA ALA A 547 -5.40 21.11 -19.17
C ALA A 547 -3.86 21.06 -19.18
N ILE A 548 -3.26 19.95 -19.62
CA ILE A 548 -1.81 19.77 -19.75
C ILE A 548 -1.51 19.45 -21.22
N GLU A 549 -1.44 20.48 -22.06
CA GLU A 549 -1.05 20.39 -23.47
C GLU A 549 0.46 20.63 -23.67
N GLY A 550 1.04 20.07 -24.74
CA GLY A 550 2.37 20.46 -25.24
C GLY A 550 3.58 19.81 -24.56
N TYR A 551 3.43 18.70 -23.84
CA TYR A 551 4.57 17.93 -23.32
C TYR A 551 4.97 16.82 -24.30
N GLU A 552 5.93 17.12 -25.18
CA GLU A 552 6.70 16.11 -25.91
C GLU A 552 8.11 16.05 -25.35
N GLN A 553 8.58 14.86 -25.01
CA GLN A 553 10.00 14.69 -24.70
C GLN A 553 10.82 14.84 -25.99
N PRO A 554 12.02 15.44 -25.93
CA PRO A 554 12.93 15.45 -27.07
C PRO A 554 13.13 14.03 -27.60
N ALA A 555 13.23 13.87 -28.92
CA ALA A 555 13.49 12.58 -29.53
C ALA A 555 14.78 11.97 -28.94
N PRO A 556 14.78 10.67 -28.54
CA PRO A 556 15.94 10.05 -27.92
C PRO A 556 17.16 10.15 -28.84
N ARG A 557 18.32 10.55 -28.28
CA ARG A 557 19.56 10.55 -29.05
C ARG A 557 20.21 9.16 -29.06
N PRO A 558 20.97 8.82 -30.11
CA PRO A 558 21.74 7.57 -30.14
C PRO A 558 22.74 7.52 -28.98
N VAL A 559 22.73 6.41 -28.24
CA VAL A 559 23.64 6.17 -27.10
C VAL A 559 24.49 4.93 -27.37
N THR A 560 25.70 4.92 -26.81
CA THR A 560 26.67 3.83 -26.97
C THR A 560 26.73 2.90 -25.75
N GLY A 561 26.06 3.26 -24.64
CA GLY A 561 25.99 2.49 -23.40
C GLY A 561 24.56 2.10 -22.98
N PRO A 562 24.41 1.34 -21.87
CA PRO A 562 23.10 0.97 -21.34
C PRO A 562 22.34 2.19 -20.82
N VAL A 563 21.02 2.19 -20.99
CA VAL A 563 20.12 3.16 -20.37
C VAL A 563 19.80 2.66 -18.96
N ARG A 564 20.34 3.33 -17.94
CA ARG A 564 20.10 2.95 -16.54
C ARG A 564 18.85 3.62 -16.01
N LYS A 565 18.15 2.98 -15.08
CA LYS A 565 16.98 3.57 -14.43
C LYS A 565 17.35 4.13 -13.06
N VAL A 566 16.93 5.35 -12.78
CA VAL A 566 17.16 6.02 -11.50
C VAL A 566 15.86 6.63 -10.99
N ALA A 567 15.69 6.66 -9.69
CA ALA A 567 14.50 7.17 -9.03
C ALA A 567 14.84 8.35 -8.12
N PHE A 568 13.90 9.26 -7.94
CA PHE A 568 13.98 10.30 -6.93
C PHE A 568 12.72 10.35 -6.09
N VAL A 569 12.86 10.21 -4.77
CA VAL A 569 11.74 10.27 -3.82
C VAL A 569 11.51 11.72 -3.42
N ASN A 570 10.39 12.29 -3.85
CA ASN A 570 10.04 13.69 -3.59
C ASN A 570 8.79 13.81 -2.70
N HIS A 571 8.58 15.02 -2.18
CA HIS A 571 7.36 15.38 -1.45
C HIS A 571 6.86 16.76 -1.91
N LEU A 572 5.66 17.16 -1.49
CA LEU A 572 5.14 18.50 -1.76
C LEU A 572 5.93 19.53 -0.96
N ILE A 573 6.39 20.60 -1.61
CA ILE A 573 7.05 21.71 -0.90
C ILE A 573 6.00 22.41 -0.04
N THR A 574 4.87 22.80 -0.64
CA THR A 574 3.67 23.30 0.04
C THR A 574 2.42 22.60 -0.51
N PRO A 575 1.34 22.47 0.29
CA PRO A 575 0.06 21.96 -0.21
C PRO A 575 -0.52 22.75 -1.40
N ALA A 576 -0.22 24.05 -1.50
CA ALA A 576 -0.69 24.92 -2.58
C ALA A 576 -0.18 24.49 -3.97
N HIS A 577 0.94 23.75 -4.04
CA HIS A 577 1.46 23.20 -5.30
C HIS A 577 0.49 22.20 -5.94
N LEU A 578 -0.49 21.69 -5.19
CA LEU A 578 -1.55 20.86 -5.77
C LEU A 578 -2.29 21.56 -6.94
N ARG A 579 -2.42 22.89 -6.93
CA ARG A 579 -3.02 23.64 -8.07
C ARG A 579 -2.23 23.54 -9.36
N GLN A 580 -0.90 23.41 -9.25
CA GLN A 580 -0.01 23.34 -10.40
C GLN A 580 0.03 21.92 -10.98
N VAL A 581 -0.08 20.91 -10.12
CA VAL A 581 0.01 19.50 -10.52
C VAL A 581 -1.35 18.90 -10.86
N ASP A 582 -2.44 19.49 -10.36
CA ASP A 582 -3.82 19.11 -10.66
C ASP A 582 -4.65 20.39 -10.89
N PRO A 583 -4.80 20.82 -12.16
CA PRO A 583 -5.52 22.06 -12.51
C PRO A 583 -6.97 22.10 -12.04
N ALA A 584 -7.61 20.95 -11.79
CA ALA A 584 -8.96 20.89 -11.27
C ALA A 584 -9.09 21.52 -9.87
N LEU A 585 -7.97 21.58 -9.13
CA LEU A 585 -7.90 22.09 -7.77
C LEU A 585 -7.59 23.60 -7.70
N ALA A 586 -7.48 24.29 -8.83
CA ALA A 586 -7.13 25.71 -8.90
C ALA A 586 -8.05 26.61 -8.03
N ASP A 587 -9.34 26.27 -7.94
CA ASP A 587 -10.35 27.04 -7.20
C ASP A 587 -10.32 26.80 -5.68
N LEU A 588 -9.56 25.81 -5.17
CA LEU A 588 -9.47 25.55 -3.72
C LEU A 588 -8.56 26.58 -3.05
N SER A 589 -8.91 27.02 -1.83
CA SER A 589 -8.09 27.90 -1.01
C SER A 589 -6.86 27.18 -0.44
N ASP A 590 -5.84 27.93 -0.01
CA ASP A 590 -4.65 27.34 0.63
C ASP A 590 -5.02 26.55 1.89
N ALA A 591 -6.01 27.04 2.65
CA ALA A 591 -6.52 26.36 3.83
C ALA A 591 -7.17 25.01 3.48
N ALA A 592 -7.95 24.94 2.40
CA ALA A 592 -8.59 23.69 1.96
C ALA A 592 -7.55 22.67 1.47
N LEU A 593 -6.58 23.09 0.65
CA LEU A 593 -5.51 22.23 0.17
C LEU A 593 -4.61 21.75 1.32
N ARG A 594 -4.29 22.64 2.26
CA ARG A 594 -3.54 22.28 3.47
C ARG A 594 -4.31 21.26 4.31
N SER A 595 -5.60 21.48 4.55
CA SER A 595 -6.44 20.54 5.29
C SER A 595 -6.49 19.16 4.61
N PHE A 596 -6.67 19.12 3.29
CA PHE A 596 -6.67 17.88 2.52
C PHE A 596 -5.34 17.13 2.65
N VAL A 597 -4.20 17.78 2.39
CA VAL A 597 -2.88 17.13 2.47
C VAL A 597 -2.56 16.66 3.90
N LEU A 598 -2.96 17.42 4.92
CA LEU A 598 -2.85 16.97 6.33
C LEU A 598 -3.73 15.76 6.63
N GLY A 599 -4.97 15.76 6.15
CA GLY A 599 -5.91 14.65 6.30
C GLY A 599 -5.45 13.37 5.59
N MET A 600 -4.73 13.52 4.48
CA MET A 600 -4.15 12.41 3.69
C MET A 600 -2.91 11.77 4.33
N ASP A 601 -2.45 12.20 5.52
CA ASP A 601 -1.31 11.60 6.23
C ASP A 601 -1.34 10.04 6.29
N PRO A 602 -2.49 9.38 6.55
CA PRO A 602 -2.58 7.92 6.54
C PRO A 602 -2.46 7.27 5.16
N VAL A 603 -2.62 8.04 4.07
CA VAL A 603 -2.66 7.59 2.68
C VAL A 603 -1.80 8.51 1.79
N LYS A 604 -0.56 8.76 2.21
CA LYS A 604 0.31 9.77 1.61
C LYS A 604 1.11 9.32 0.40
N LYS A 605 0.97 8.09 -0.08
CA LYS A 605 1.69 7.60 -1.27
C LYS A 605 0.98 8.08 -2.53
N ALA A 606 1.74 8.57 -3.49
CA ALA A 606 1.22 8.86 -4.83
C ALA A 606 1.91 7.96 -5.87
N ALA A 607 1.21 7.77 -6.99
CA ALA A 607 1.74 6.99 -8.10
C ALA A 607 3.07 7.59 -8.60
N PRO A 608 4.06 6.75 -8.95
CA PRO A 608 5.26 7.22 -9.65
C PRO A 608 4.90 7.99 -10.93
N TYR A 609 5.74 8.95 -11.30
CA TYR A 609 5.66 9.59 -12.61
C TYR A 609 6.40 8.75 -13.66
N PRO A 610 5.97 8.79 -14.94
CA PRO A 610 6.72 8.21 -16.03
C PRO A 610 8.17 8.71 -16.05
N GLY A 611 9.10 7.81 -16.38
CA GLY A 611 10.51 8.15 -16.49
C GLY A 611 10.78 9.20 -17.57
N VAL A 612 11.66 10.13 -17.28
CA VAL A 612 12.20 11.08 -18.25
C VAL A 612 13.58 10.63 -18.68
N ARG A 613 13.79 10.48 -19.98
CA ARG A 613 15.11 10.15 -20.51
C ARG A 613 16.00 11.39 -20.50
N ILE A 614 17.21 11.27 -19.95
CA ILE A 614 18.24 12.30 -19.97
C ILE A 614 19.47 11.72 -20.66
N ASP A 615 19.91 12.37 -21.74
CA ASP A 615 21.02 11.89 -22.56
C ASP A 615 22.30 12.68 -22.27
N SER A 616 23.41 11.97 -22.01
CA SER A 616 24.71 12.59 -21.83
C SER A 616 25.44 12.81 -23.16
N PRO A 617 26.20 13.91 -23.31
CA PRO A 617 27.11 14.10 -24.43
C PRO A 617 28.22 13.02 -24.51
N LEU A 618 28.44 12.24 -23.45
CA LEU A 618 29.42 11.14 -23.41
C LEU A 618 28.86 9.80 -23.92
N GLY A 619 27.60 9.76 -24.39
CA GLY A 619 26.98 8.57 -24.99
C GLY A 619 26.32 7.61 -23.99
N SER A 620 26.18 8.00 -22.72
CA SER A 620 25.32 7.32 -21.73
C SER A 620 23.96 8.00 -21.60
N ALA A 621 22.96 7.30 -21.05
CA ALA A 621 21.65 7.87 -20.75
C ALA A 621 21.03 7.25 -19.50
N VAL A 622 20.11 7.99 -18.88
CA VAL A 622 19.31 7.52 -17.76
C VAL A 622 17.82 7.73 -18.01
N GLU A 623 17.01 6.82 -17.50
CA GLU A 623 15.58 7.02 -17.30
C GLU A 623 15.36 7.47 -15.85
N PHE A 624 14.97 8.73 -15.66
CA PHE A 624 14.79 9.38 -14.36
C PHE A 624 13.30 9.41 -13.97
N ALA A 625 12.92 8.64 -12.95
CA ALA A 625 11.54 8.53 -12.46
C ALA A 625 11.34 9.20 -11.10
N LEU A 626 10.16 9.78 -10.86
CA LEU A 626 9.81 10.39 -9.57
C LEU A 626 8.87 9.49 -8.76
N TYR A 627 9.14 9.38 -7.45
CA TYR A 627 8.38 8.58 -6.51
C TYR A 627 7.80 9.47 -5.40
N PRO A 628 6.67 10.17 -5.65
CA PRO A 628 6.17 11.23 -4.77
C PRO A 628 5.46 10.73 -3.50
N LEU A 629 5.56 11.55 -2.45
CA LEU A 629 4.76 11.52 -1.24
C LEU A 629 3.90 12.79 -1.14
N MET A 630 2.61 12.63 -0.85
CA MET A 630 1.61 13.68 -0.62
C MET A 630 1.75 14.28 0.80
N VAL A 631 2.94 14.79 1.10
CA VAL A 631 3.28 15.38 2.39
C VAL A 631 3.98 16.71 2.16
N GLY A 632 3.55 17.76 2.88
CA GLY A 632 4.14 19.09 2.84
C GLY A 632 5.43 19.23 3.68
N SER A 633 6.25 20.24 3.39
CA SER A 633 7.43 20.57 4.22
C SER A 633 7.06 20.90 5.66
N GLU A 634 5.90 21.52 5.88
CA GLU A 634 5.35 21.81 7.20
C GLU A 634 5.17 20.52 8.02
N GLN A 635 4.53 19.49 7.44
CA GLN A 635 4.33 18.18 8.08
C GLN A 635 5.66 17.51 8.40
N MET A 636 6.59 17.53 7.44
CA MET A 636 7.93 16.98 7.61
C MET A 636 8.68 17.65 8.77
N GLY A 637 8.57 18.98 8.88
CA GLY A 637 9.09 19.76 10.00
C GLY A 637 8.43 19.38 11.33
N GLY A 638 7.11 19.13 11.30
CA GLY A 638 6.35 18.63 12.45
C GLY A 638 6.86 17.30 12.99
N TYR A 639 7.10 16.30 12.12
CA TYR A 639 7.66 15.00 12.54
C TYR A 639 9.05 15.14 13.18
N LEU A 640 9.89 16.02 12.63
CA LEU A 640 11.22 16.30 13.19
C LEU A 640 11.14 16.99 14.55
N ALA A 641 10.21 17.94 14.71
CA ALA A 641 10.02 18.67 15.96
C ALA A 641 9.45 17.79 17.08
N SER A 642 8.55 16.86 16.75
CA SER A 642 7.98 15.90 17.71
C SER A 642 8.93 14.74 18.03
N GLY A 643 9.89 14.45 17.15
CA GLY A 643 10.73 13.25 17.22
C GLY A 643 10.05 11.99 16.66
N ASP A 644 8.78 12.06 16.25
CA ASP A 644 8.03 10.96 15.65
C ASP A 644 8.31 10.83 14.15
N VAL A 645 9.53 10.41 13.82
CA VAL A 645 10.01 10.25 12.44
C VAL A 645 9.94 8.81 11.92
N ALA A 646 9.57 7.85 12.77
CA ALA A 646 9.60 6.43 12.42
C ALA A 646 8.65 6.11 11.26
N GLY A 647 7.41 6.62 11.32
CA GLY A 647 6.42 6.42 10.26
C GLY A 647 6.91 6.97 8.92
N ILE A 648 7.25 8.26 8.87
CA ILE A 648 7.68 8.89 7.62
C ILE A 648 8.97 8.29 7.04
N ARG A 649 9.88 7.77 7.87
CA ARG A 649 11.06 7.02 7.39
C ARG A 649 10.66 5.72 6.70
N ALA A 650 9.74 4.96 7.30
CA ALA A 650 9.24 3.72 6.70
C ALA A 650 8.57 4.01 5.34
N ASP A 651 7.83 5.10 5.22
CA ASP A 651 7.24 5.49 3.93
C ASP A 651 8.29 5.83 2.88
N VAL A 652 9.34 6.57 3.24
CA VAL A 652 10.45 6.86 2.31
C VAL A 652 11.19 5.58 1.93
N GLU A 653 11.45 4.69 2.89
CA GLU A 653 12.08 3.38 2.65
C GLU A 653 11.26 2.54 1.66
N GLU A 654 9.94 2.50 1.85
CA GLU A 654 9.05 1.78 0.95
C GLU A 654 9.03 2.38 -0.47
N ARG A 655 9.15 3.71 -0.62
CA ARG A 655 9.30 4.33 -1.96
C ARG A 655 10.61 3.93 -2.63
N VAL A 656 11.70 3.87 -1.87
CA VAL A 656 13.00 3.41 -2.38
C VAL A 656 12.94 1.92 -2.75
N GLN A 657 12.28 1.11 -1.94
CA GLN A 657 12.04 -0.31 -2.22
C GLN A 657 11.23 -0.50 -3.51
N ALA A 658 10.14 0.24 -3.69
CA ALA A 658 9.34 0.20 -4.91
C ALA A 658 10.16 0.59 -6.14
N ALA A 659 10.98 1.64 -6.04
CA ALA A 659 11.89 2.02 -7.12
C ALA A 659 12.88 0.91 -7.49
N ARG A 660 13.42 0.21 -6.50
CA ARG A 660 14.30 -0.95 -6.72
C ARG A 660 13.58 -2.10 -7.42
N GLU A 661 12.35 -2.40 -6.99
CA GLU A 661 11.50 -3.41 -7.62
C GLU A 661 11.16 -3.06 -9.07
N ASP A 662 11.04 -1.77 -9.37
CA ASP A 662 10.87 -1.23 -10.72
C ASP A 662 12.17 -1.17 -11.55
N GLY A 663 13.28 -1.71 -11.03
CA GLY A 663 14.57 -1.84 -11.70
C GLY A 663 15.50 -0.63 -11.58
N CYS A 664 15.24 0.30 -10.66
CA CYS A 664 16.13 1.45 -10.46
C CYS A 664 17.41 1.05 -9.72
N GLU A 665 18.55 1.52 -10.22
CA GLU A 665 19.88 1.26 -9.63
C GLU A 665 20.28 2.31 -8.59
N VAL A 666 19.71 3.52 -8.69
CA VAL A 666 19.98 4.65 -7.79
C VAL A 666 18.65 5.25 -7.33
N ALA A 667 18.53 5.55 -6.04
CA ALA A 667 17.46 6.37 -5.49
C ALA A 667 18.01 7.63 -4.82
N GLY A 668 17.60 8.78 -5.35
CA GLY A 668 17.86 10.09 -4.82
C GLY A 668 16.82 10.54 -3.81
N LEU A 669 17.27 11.24 -2.78
CA LEU A 669 16.46 12.01 -1.85
C LEU A 669 16.83 13.48 -1.97
N GLY A 670 15.97 14.36 -1.47
CA GLY A 670 16.26 15.78 -1.34
C GLY A 670 15.27 16.48 -0.42
N MET A 671 15.50 17.76 -0.15
CA MET A 671 14.65 18.54 0.76
C MET A 671 14.45 17.79 2.09
N TYR A 672 13.22 17.73 2.62
CA TYR A 672 12.94 17.05 3.87
C TYR A 672 13.04 15.52 3.80
N THR A 673 12.90 14.87 2.64
CA THR A 673 13.07 13.41 2.55
C THR A 673 14.49 12.98 2.94
N SER A 674 15.50 13.78 2.55
CA SER A 674 16.89 13.59 3.00
C SER A 674 17.05 13.89 4.49
N ILE A 675 16.43 14.97 4.99
CA ILE A 675 16.57 15.40 6.39
C ILE A 675 15.95 14.38 7.36
N VAL A 676 14.70 13.94 7.11
CA VAL A 676 14.02 12.97 7.99
C VAL A 676 14.75 11.64 7.99
N THR A 677 15.44 11.28 6.90
CA THR A 677 16.23 10.04 6.79
C THR A 677 17.70 10.19 7.20
N ASN A 678 18.07 11.33 7.79
CA ASN A 678 19.44 11.62 8.22
C ASN A 678 20.46 11.47 7.06
N ASN A 679 20.20 12.16 5.95
CA ASN A 679 20.97 12.09 4.71
C ASN A 679 21.13 10.63 4.22
N CYS A 680 20.00 9.93 4.05
CA CYS A 680 19.91 8.52 3.64
C CYS A 680 20.35 7.47 4.67
N THR A 681 21.07 7.83 5.73
CA THR A 681 21.68 6.85 6.65
C THR A 681 20.70 6.04 7.50
N SER A 682 19.44 6.48 7.59
CA SER A 682 18.40 5.73 8.31
C SER A 682 17.65 4.73 7.45
N LEU A 683 17.99 4.60 6.15
CA LEU A 683 17.34 3.69 5.22
C LEU A 683 18.18 2.43 5.05
N ASN A 684 17.52 1.28 4.93
CA ASN A 684 18.18 0.00 4.67
C ASN A 684 17.48 -0.75 3.53
N VAL A 685 17.84 -0.40 2.30
CA VAL A 685 17.33 -1.04 1.08
C VAL A 685 18.52 -1.64 0.31
N PRO A 686 18.83 -2.94 0.48
CA PRO A 686 19.97 -3.55 -0.19
C PRO A 686 19.77 -3.61 -1.71
N GLY A 687 20.83 -3.41 -2.48
CA GLY A 687 20.79 -3.52 -3.95
C GLY A 687 20.35 -2.27 -4.70
N ILE A 688 20.30 -1.11 -4.03
CA ILE A 688 20.10 0.20 -4.67
C ILE A 688 21.05 1.24 -4.06
N ALA A 689 21.71 2.03 -4.89
CA ALA A 689 22.56 3.13 -4.44
C ALA A 689 21.70 4.30 -3.95
N LEU A 690 22.22 5.08 -3.00
CA LEU A 690 21.48 6.18 -2.37
C LEU A 690 22.28 7.47 -2.43
N THR A 691 21.58 8.57 -2.65
CA THR A 691 22.16 9.90 -2.54
C THR A 691 21.16 10.91 -1.98
N SER A 692 21.65 11.81 -1.12
CA SER A 692 20.90 13.00 -0.67
C SER A 692 20.99 14.17 -1.66
N GLY A 693 21.83 14.09 -2.69
CA GLY A 693 22.02 15.17 -3.64
C GLY A 693 22.77 16.40 -3.10
N ASN A 694 23.31 16.29 -1.88
CA ASN A 694 23.93 17.40 -1.16
C ASN A 694 25.21 17.90 -1.85
N ALA A 695 26.04 17.01 -2.42
CA ALA A 695 27.34 17.40 -2.98
C ALA A 695 27.18 18.29 -4.22
N LEU A 696 26.31 17.91 -5.17
CA LEU A 696 26.05 18.72 -6.35
C LEU A 696 25.29 20.01 -6.00
N THR A 697 24.43 19.98 -4.97
CA THR A 697 23.79 21.20 -4.44
C THR A 697 24.83 22.19 -3.93
N VAL A 698 25.92 21.72 -3.30
CA VAL A 698 27.03 22.59 -2.91
C VAL A 698 27.78 23.11 -4.14
N ALA A 699 28.12 22.25 -5.10
CA ALA A 699 28.83 22.65 -6.31
C ALA A 699 28.10 23.77 -7.08
N MET A 700 26.79 23.61 -7.30
CA MET A 700 25.97 24.54 -8.06
C MET A 700 25.84 25.90 -7.37
N GLY A 701 25.66 25.95 -6.05
CA GLY A 701 25.56 27.25 -5.38
C GLY A 701 26.93 27.94 -5.20
N VAL A 702 28.06 27.21 -5.19
CA VAL A 702 29.40 27.82 -5.30
C VAL A 702 29.51 28.52 -6.65
N GLN A 703 29.21 27.83 -7.75
CA GLN A 703 29.21 28.41 -9.10
C GLN A 703 28.27 29.61 -9.20
N ALA A 704 27.08 29.54 -8.59
CA ALA A 704 26.11 30.63 -8.57
C ALA A 704 26.66 31.88 -7.87
N MET A 705 27.26 31.73 -6.69
CA MET A 705 27.84 32.86 -5.96
C MET A 705 29.04 33.48 -6.69
N GLU A 706 29.94 32.66 -7.26
CA GLU A 706 31.06 33.16 -8.07
C GLU A 706 30.58 33.91 -9.31
N HIS A 707 29.52 33.42 -9.96
CA HIS A 707 28.90 34.09 -11.08
C HIS A 707 28.29 35.43 -10.66
N GLY A 708 27.49 35.46 -9.59
CA GLY A 708 26.89 36.68 -9.07
C GLY A 708 27.92 37.73 -8.64
N ALA A 709 29.05 37.31 -8.06
CA ALA A 709 30.14 38.21 -7.72
C ALA A 709 30.78 38.86 -8.97
N ARG A 710 31.00 38.07 -10.03
CA ARG A 710 31.50 38.57 -11.32
C ARG A 710 30.56 39.60 -11.93
N ASP A 711 29.26 39.36 -11.90
CA ASP A 711 28.27 40.28 -12.47
C ASP A 711 28.16 41.59 -11.69
N ARG A 712 28.39 41.53 -10.37
CA ARG A 712 28.45 42.70 -9.49
C ARG A 712 29.80 43.39 -9.49
N GLY A 713 30.77 42.87 -10.23
CA GLY A 713 32.05 43.52 -10.45
C GLY A 713 32.98 43.53 -9.23
N PHE A 714 32.83 42.59 -8.29
CA PHE A 714 33.77 42.43 -7.18
C PHE A 714 34.44 41.05 -7.18
N ALA A 715 35.71 41.01 -6.76
CA ALA A 715 36.44 39.76 -6.62
C ALA A 715 35.98 39.03 -5.37
N VAL A 716 35.71 37.72 -5.48
CA VAL A 716 35.26 36.89 -4.36
C VAL A 716 36.22 37.03 -3.18
N GLY A 717 37.54 36.99 -3.40
CA GLY A 717 38.54 37.05 -2.33
C GLY A 717 38.52 38.31 -1.44
N ASP A 718 37.94 39.41 -1.91
CA ASP A 718 37.81 40.67 -1.16
C ASP A 718 36.48 40.75 -0.36
N ALA A 719 35.57 39.79 -0.56
CA ALA A 719 34.26 39.77 0.07
C ALA A 719 34.28 39.11 1.45
N THR A 720 33.30 39.48 2.28
CA THR A 720 32.91 38.69 3.45
C THR A 720 31.74 37.79 3.09
N LEU A 721 31.86 36.48 3.36
CA LEU A 721 30.77 35.52 3.22
C LEU A 721 30.03 35.35 4.55
N ALA A 722 28.71 35.39 4.53
CA ALA A 722 27.89 34.91 5.62
C ALA A 722 27.13 33.63 5.23
N VAL A 723 27.18 32.61 6.10
CA VAL A 723 26.54 31.31 5.88
C VAL A 723 25.44 31.10 6.91
N VAL A 724 24.19 31.16 6.46
CA VAL A 724 23.00 30.88 7.29
C VAL A 724 22.73 29.38 7.30
N GLY A 725 22.61 28.82 8.50
CA GLY A 725 22.49 27.38 8.67
C GLY A 725 23.84 26.68 8.70
N ALA A 726 24.93 27.39 9.04
CA ALA A 726 26.32 26.91 9.04
C ALA A 726 26.57 25.60 9.82
N ALA A 727 25.70 25.25 10.76
CA ALA A 727 25.75 23.99 11.50
C ALA A 727 25.29 22.75 10.69
N GLY A 728 24.77 22.94 9.48
CA GLY A 728 24.26 21.89 8.59
C GLY A 728 25.34 21.30 7.68
N ASN A 729 25.08 20.10 7.17
CA ASN A 729 26.00 19.32 6.33
C ASN A 729 26.48 20.06 5.07
N ILE A 730 25.57 20.68 4.32
CA ILE A 730 25.93 21.42 3.11
C ILE A 730 26.70 22.70 3.45
N ALA A 731 26.22 23.43 4.46
CA ALA A 731 26.72 24.75 4.83
C ALA A 731 28.15 24.68 5.40
N SER A 732 28.50 23.59 6.10
CA SER A 732 29.87 23.38 6.56
C SER A 732 30.85 23.18 5.41
N VAL A 733 30.48 22.41 4.38
CA VAL A 733 31.34 22.20 3.20
C VAL A 733 31.44 23.45 2.33
N TYR A 734 30.36 24.23 2.21
CA TYR A 734 30.42 25.57 1.61
C TYR A 734 31.46 26.45 2.30
N SER A 735 31.43 26.48 3.63
CA SER A 735 32.36 27.29 4.43
C SER A 735 33.81 26.84 4.21
N GLN A 736 34.06 25.53 4.09
CA GLN A 736 35.38 24.97 3.78
C GLN A 736 35.87 25.35 2.37
N LEU A 737 35.01 25.25 1.36
CA LEU A 737 35.35 25.60 -0.04
C LEU A 737 35.67 27.09 -0.19
N PHE A 738 34.85 27.96 0.38
CA PHE A 738 35.08 29.41 0.31
C PHE A 738 36.24 29.88 1.17
N ALA A 739 36.62 29.16 2.24
CA ALA A 739 37.78 29.52 3.04
C ALA A 739 39.09 29.57 2.23
N GLU A 740 39.19 28.83 1.12
CA GLU A 740 40.36 28.86 0.24
C GLU A 740 40.48 30.16 -0.55
N GLN A 741 39.38 30.89 -0.73
CA GLN A 741 39.33 32.12 -1.52
C GLN A 741 39.18 33.37 -0.63
N LEU A 742 38.39 33.25 0.45
CA LEU A 742 38.00 34.35 1.32
C LEU A 742 38.93 34.46 2.52
N SER A 743 39.13 35.68 3.01
CA SER A 743 39.88 35.95 4.25
C SER A 743 38.98 36.11 5.49
N ARG A 744 37.64 36.18 5.32
CA ARG A 744 36.68 36.35 6.41
C ARG A 744 35.35 35.64 6.14
N ILE A 745 34.87 34.85 7.10
CA ILE A 745 33.58 34.14 7.03
C ILE A 745 32.77 34.35 8.31
N VAL A 746 31.47 34.59 8.16
CA VAL A 746 30.48 34.69 9.25
C VAL A 746 29.60 33.44 9.24
N LEU A 747 29.68 32.63 10.28
CA LEU A 747 28.89 31.40 10.46
C LEU A 747 27.67 31.71 11.33
N VAL A 748 26.47 31.67 10.73
CA VAL A 748 25.21 31.96 11.41
C VAL A 748 24.46 30.66 11.69
N GLY A 749 24.32 30.30 12.96
CA GLY A 749 23.58 29.12 13.40
C GLY A 749 22.21 29.44 13.98
N SER A 750 21.36 28.42 14.08
CA SER A 750 20.06 28.55 14.74
C SER A 750 20.20 28.71 16.26
N ARG A 751 19.15 29.19 16.93
CA ARG A 751 19.03 29.24 18.40
C ARG A 751 18.60 27.90 19.02
N ARG A 752 18.50 26.82 18.24
CA ARG A 752 18.14 25.48 18.74
C ARG A 752 19.28 24.85 19.52
N ASP A 753 18.93 24.00 20.48
CA ASP A 753 19.91 23.24 21.27
C ASP A 753 20.87 22.42 20.39
N GLY A 754 22.14 22.41 20.76
CA GLY A 754 23.20 21.73 20.01
C GLY A 754 23.71 22.48 18.77
N SER A 755 23.05 23.56 18.34
CA SER A 755 23.51 24.40 17.21
C SER A 755 24.91 24.96 17.44
N ALA A 756 25.17 25.55 18.61
CA ALA A 756 26.48 26.09 18.96
C ALA A 756 27.59 25.03 18.96
N ARG A 757 27.30 23.79 19.38
CA ARG A 757 28.26 22.68 19.33
C ARG A 757 28.61 22.31 17.89
N ARG A 758 27.61 22.22 17.00
CA ARG A 758 27.82 21.92 15.57
C ARG A 758 28.53 23.05 14.82
N LEU A 759 28.30 24.31 15.19
CA LEU A 759 29.07 25.44 14.65
C LEU A 759 30.56 25.31 14.97
N ARG A 760 30.92 24.91 16.20
CA ARG A 760 32.33 24.65 16.55
C ARG A 760 32.93 23.52 15.71
N THR A 761 32.17 22.44 15.48
CA THR A 761 32.60 21.38 14.55
C THR A 761 32.85 21.91 13.14
N THR A 762 32.05 22.88 12.69
CA THR A 762 32.24 23.53 11.38
C THR A 762 33.52 24.38 11.36
N VAL A 763 33.76 25.17 12.41
CA VAL A 763 35.01 25.92 12.59
C VAL A 763 36.23 25.00 12.54
N HIS A 764 36.21 23.90 13.29
CA HIS A 764 37.31 22.92 13.25
C HIS A 764 37.49 22.35 11.85
N GLY A 765 36.39 22.00 11.16
CA GLY A 765 36.45 21.50 9.79
C GLY A 765 37.07 22.50 8.80
N ILE A 766 36.76 23.79 8.92
CA ILE A 766 37.37 24.84 8.08
C ILE A 766 38.89 24.88 8.29
N TYR A 767 39.36 24.88 9.53
CA TYR A 767 40.79 24.90 9.81
C TYR A 767 41.50 23.60 9.49
N GLN A 768 40.83 22.47 9.62
CA GLN A 768 41.36 21.17 9.22
C GLN A 768 41.62 21.13 7.70
N GLU A 769 40.68 21.61 6.90
CA GLU A 769 40.84 21.71 5.44
C GLU A 769 41.88 22.77 5.06
N ALA A 770 41.91 23.92 5.75
CA ALA A 770 42.93 24.93 5.52
C ALA A 770 44.34 24.39 5.81
N TRP A 771 44.53 23.63 6.90
CA TRP A 771 45.78 22.95 7.19
C TRP A 771 46.14 21.91 6.12
N ALA A 772 45.19 21.08 5.69
CA ALA A 772 45.42 20.11 4.62
C ALA A 772 45.88 20.79 3.33
N ARG A 773 45.28 21.93 2.96
CA ARG A 773 45.65 22.73 1.80
C ARG A 773 47.05 23.35 1.93
N ILE A 774 47.41 23.84 3.11
CA ILE A 774 48.76 24.35 3.40
C ILE A 774 49.81 23.24 3.25
N VAL A 775 49.52 22.03 3.74
CA VAL A 775 50.42 20.87 3.65
C VAL A 775 50.56 20.35 2.22
N GLU A 776 49.47 20.35 1.45
CA GLU A 776 49.48 19.98 0.02
C GLU A 776 50.37 20.91 -0.82
N GLY A 777 50.49 22.19 -0.42
CA GLY A 777 51.33 23.19 -1.07
C GLY A 777 50.73 23.77 -2.36
N GLY A 778 51.54 24.59 -3.05
CA GLY A 778 51.12 25.38 -4.23
C GLY A 778 50.72 26.81 -3.87
N GLU A 779 50.00 27.48 -4.77
CA GLU A 779 49.48 28.83 -4.50
C GLU A 779 48.36 28.77 -3.45
N LEU A 780 48.55 29.51 -2.36
CA LEU A 780 47.59 29.67 -1.28
C LEU A 780 46.88 31.02 -1.41
N ALA A 781 45.58 31.04 -1.15
CA ALA A 781 44.76 32.24 -1.03
C ALA A 781 43.89 32.16 0.24
N GLY A 782 43.08 33.19 0.48
CA GLY A 782 42.08 33.20 1.56
C GLY A 782 42.62 32.92 2.96
N ILE A 783 41.85 32.17 3.75
CA ILE A 783 42.21 31.75 5.11
C ILE A 783 43.49 30.90 5.11
N PRO A 784 43.71 29.90 4.23
CA PRO A 784 44.96 29.13 4.19
C PRO A 784 46.22 30.00 4.06
N ALA A 785 46.21 31.01 3.19
CA ALA A 785 47.36 31.91 3.02
C ALA A 785 47.66 32.70 4.30
N ARG A 786 46.61 33.26 4.91
CA ARG A 786 46.71 34.03 6.17
C ARG A 786 47.12 33.15 7.35
N LEU A 787 46.60 31.92 7.38
CA LEU A 787 46.87 30.94 8.42
C LEU A 787 48.32 30.42 8.33
N ALA A 788 48.90 30.31 7.13
CA ALA A 788 50.29 29.94 6.93
C ALA A 788 51.28 30.96 7.54
N GLU A 789 50.86 32.22 7.76
CA GLU A 789 51.63 33.27 8.43
C GLU A 789 51.64 33.11 9.96
N GLU A 790 50.76 32.28 10.54
CA GLU A 790 50.66 32.13 11.99
C GLU A 790 51.85 31.35 12.58
N PRO A 791 52.45 31.81 13.70
CA PRO A 791 53.62 31.17 14.30
C PRO A 791 53.45 29.68 14.61
N LEU A 792 52.26 29.24 15.02
CA LEU A 792 51.97 27.83 15.29
C LEU A 792 52.10 26.97 14.01
N ILE A 793 51.57 27.47 12.90
CA ILE A 793 51.55 26.78 11.62
C ILE A 793 52.94 26.73 11.01
N ALA A 794 53.66 27.87 11.03
CA ALA A 794 55.05 27.94 10.60
C ALA A 794 55.94 26.96 11.38
N LYS A 795 55.70 26.83 12.70
CA LYS A 795 56.38 25.85 13.54
C LYS A 795 56.06 24.41 13.11
N TRP A 796 54.80 24.05 12.94
CA TRP A 796 54.43 22.69 12.51
C TRP A 796 54.95 22.32 11.12
N LEU A 797 55.05 23.28 10.20
CA LEU A 797 55.68 23.06 8.90
C LEU A 797 57.20 22.83 9.02
N ALA A 798 57.87 23.54 9.92
CA ALA A 798 59.30 23.36 10.19
C ALA A 798 59.62 22.04 10.90
N ASP A 799 58.76 21.61 11.82
CA ASP A 799 58.88 20.34 12.57
C ASP A 799 58.57 19.11 11.68
N GLY A 800 57.97 19.32 10.49
CA GLY A 800 57.59 18.29 9.53
C GLY A 800 56.16 17.78 9.78
N PRO A 801 55.30 17.68 8.75
CA PRO A 801 53.87 17.34 8.91
C PRO A 801 53.62 15.92 9.46
N SER A 802 54.65 15.07 9.56
CA SER A 802 54.60 13.68 10.05
C SER A 802 55.28 13.45 11.41
N ALA A 803 55.75 14.48 12.12
CA ALA A 803 56.44 14.31 13.40
C ALA A 803 55.47 13.96 14.55
N GLU A 804 55.50 12.71 15.02
CA GLU A 804 54.81 12.19 16.23
C GLU A 804 53.37 12.71 16.47
N VAL A 805 52.56 12.79 15.40
CA VAL A 805 51.15 13.16 15.52
C VAL A 805 50.32 11.87 15.62
N PRO A 806 49.55 11.66 16.69
CA PRO A 806 48.59 10.57 16.77
C PRO A 806 47.64 10.58 15.56
N ALA A 807 47.27 9.42 15.03
CA ALA A 807 46.39 9.30 13.85
C ALA A 807 44.99 9.93 14.06
N ASP A 808 44.66 10.31 15.29
CA ASP A 808 43.42 10.91 15.78
C ASP A 808 43.56 12.41 16.15
N ALA A 809 44.68 13.08 15.83
CA ALA A 809 44.83 14.51 16.11
C ALA A 809 43.95 15.39 15.20
N ASP A 810 43.02 16.14 15.79
CA ASP A 810 42.16 17.13 15.13
C ASP A 810 42.90 18.48 15.06
N ARG A 811 43.69 18.67 14.00
CA ARG A 811 44.45 19.91 13.77
C ARG A 811 43.54 21.13 13.69
N GLY A 812 42.35 20.98 13.13
CA GLY A 812 41.35 22.04 13.08
C GLY A 812 40.98 22.57 14.46
N LYS A 813 40.78 21.67 15.44
CA LYS A 813 40.50 22.04 16.83
C LYS A 813 41.68 22.73 17.52
N GLU A 814 42.90 22.23 17.31
CA GLU A 814 44.11 22.84 17.88
C GLU A 814 44.34 24.25 17.34
N ILE A 815 44.12 24.46 16.03
CA ILE A 815 44.23 25.77 15.38
C ILE A 815 43.18 26.73 15.94
N ALA A 816 41.92 26.30 16.04
CA ALA A 816 40.85 27.13 16.59
C ALA A 816 41.17 27.58 18.03
N ALA A 817 41.63 26.67 18.88
CA ALA A 817 42.01 26.99 20.25
C ALA A 817 43.19 27.97 20.33
N TYR A 818 44.21 27.79 19.48
CA TYR A 818 45.35 28.70 19.39
C TYR A 818 44.95 30.12 18.98
N LEU A 819 44.09 30.26 17.97
CA LEU A 819 43.65 31.56 17.48
C LEU A 819 42.81 32.30 18.54
N GLU A 820 41.91 31.59 19.23
CA GLU A 820 41.15 32.17 20.35
C GLU A 820 42.08 32.60 21.50
N GLU A 821 43.06 31.78 21.88
CA GLU A 821 44.01 32.12 22.96
C GLU A 821 44.88 33.33 22.60
N ARG A 822 45.34 33.42 21.35
CA ARG A 822 46.25 34.48 20.89
C ARG A 822 45.56 35.82 20.68
N TYR A 823 44.35 35.83 20.12
CA TYR A 823 43.66 37.05 19.68
C TYR A 823 42.43 37.40 20.53
N GLY A 824 42.03 36.55 21.47
CA GLY A 824 40.83 36.71 22.32
C GLY A 824 39.50 36.40 21.60
N GLN A 825 39.52 36.44 20.26
CA GLN A 825 38.46 35.98 19.37
C GLN A 825 39.10 35.51 18.05
N ASP A 826 38.40 34.65 17.32
CA ASP A 826 38.88 34.16 16.03
C ASP A 826 38.99 35.32 15.00
N PRO A 827 40.18 35.56 14.41
CA PRO A 827 40.41 36.67 13.48
C PRO A 827 39.87 36.43 12.06
N PHE A 828 39.54 35.18 11.70
CA PHE A 828 39.10 34.79 10.36
C PHE A 828 37.62 34.41 10.32
N LEU A 829 37.11 33.82 11.39
CA LEU A 829 35.75 33.29 11.49
C LEU A 829 34.95 34.01 12.56
N THR A 830 33.74 34.45 12.24
CA THR A 830 32.78 34.99 13.21
C THR A 830 31.63 34.01 13.40
N VAL A 831 31.47 33.45 14.60
CA VAL A 831 30.36 32.54 14.93
C VAL A 831 29.26 33.33 15.65
N THR A 832 28.03 33.29 15.14
CA THR A 832 26.90 34.00 15.73
C THR A 832 25.57 33.25 15.56
N GLN A 833 24.58 33.62 16.36
CA GLN A 833 23.17 33.21 16.20
C GLN A 833 22.27 34.40 15.84
N ASP A 834 22.87 35.54 15.53
CA ASP A 834 22.21 36.78 15.17
C ASP A 834 22.23 36.97 13.65
N THR A 835 21.05 37.03 13.04
CA THR A 835 20.88 37.22 11.59
C THR A 835 21.21 38.66 11.15
N GLU A 836 21.29 39.62 12.07
CA GLU A 836 21.77 40.98 11.76
C GLU A 836 23.24 40.99 11.29
N ALA A 837 24.00 39.94 11.58
CA ALA A 837 25.38 39.82 11.08
C ALA A 837 25.47 39.72 9.56
N LEU A 838 24.36 39.36 8.88
CA LEU A 838 24.27 39.28 7.41
C LEU A 838 24.49 40.64 6.74
N HIS A 839 24.18 41.74 7.43
CA HIS A 839 24.37 43.10 6.93
C HIS A 839 25.84 43.48 6.67
N LYS A 840 26.79 42.66 7.13
CA LYS A 840 28.23 42.89 7.00
C LYS A 840 28.87 42.09 5.85
N ALA A 841 28.08 41.30 5.12
CA ALA A 841 28.56 40.38 4.11
C ALA A 841 28.12 40.78 2.69
N GLN A 842 29.05 40.71 1.74
CA GLN A 842 28.77 40.92 0.31
C GLN A 842 28.29 39.62 -0.36
N LEU A 843 28.65 38.47 0.21
CA LEU A 843 28.16 37.14 -0.20
C LEU A 843 27.33 36.55 0.94
N VAL A 844 26.12 36.10 0.66
CA VAL A 844 25.26 35.45 1.66
C VAL A 844 24.73 34.14 1.11
N LEU A 845 25.00 33.04 1.82
CA LEU A 845 24.46 31.72 1.53
C LEU A 845 23.35 31.37 2.53
N CYS A 846 22.19 30.98 2.03
CA CYS A 846 21.06 30.53 2.84
C CYS A 846 20.82 29.03 2.69
N ALA A 847 21.02 28.28 3.77
CA ALA A 847 21.00 26.81 3.78
C ALA A 847 20.34 26.23 5.06
N SER A 848 19.44 26.99 5.69
CA SER A 848 18.76 26.57 6.92
C SER A 848 17.51 25.75 6.64
N ASN A 849 17.31 24.69 7.44
CA ASN A 849 16.10 23.86 7.39
C ASN A 849 14.97 24.54 8.17
N SER A 850 14.25 25.44 7.51
CA SER A 850 13.09 26.14 8.04
C SER A 850 11.86 25.88 7.16
N PRO A 851 10.70 25.55 7.76
CA PRO A 851 9.46 25.40 6.99
C PRO A 851 8.91 26.74 6.49
N GLU A 852 9.29 27.84 7.14
CA GLU A 852 8.87 29.20 6.80
C GLU A 852 10.09 30.10 6.54
N PRO A 853 9.97 31.07 5.61
CA PRO A 853 11.02 32.06 5.39
C PRO A 853 11.13 33.00 6.60
N PHE A 854 12.35 33.35 6.96
CA PHE A 854 12.65 34.23 8.10
C PHE A 854 13.62 35.36 7.76
N LEU A 855 14.16 35.39 6.54
CA LEU A 855 15.04 36.45 6.06
C LEU A 855 14.26 37.44 5.19
N THR A 856 14.22 38.69 5.65
CA THR A 856 13.63 39.84 4.94
C THR A 856 14.72 40.70 4.30
N GLY A 857 14.33 41.65 3.46
CA GLY A 857 15.25 42.60 2.83
C GLY A 857 16.12 43.39 3.81
N GLU A 858 15.67 43.60 5.05
CA GLU A 858 16.44 44.31 6.09
C GLU A 858 17.67 43.53 6.58
N HIS A 859 17.83 42.26 6.24
CA HIS A 859 19.00 41.50 6.69
C HIS A 859 20.24 41.69 5.80
N PHE A 860 20.06 42.17 4.57
CA PHE A 860 21.10 42.12 3.53
C PHE A 860 21.72 43.48 3.26
N ALA A 861 23.06 43.51 3.17
CA ALA A 861 23.82 44.69 2.74
C ALA A 861 23.41 45.15 1.33
N PRO A 862 23.56 46.44 0.99
CA PRO A 862 23.43 46.91 -0.39
C PRO A 862 24.36 46.12 -1.33
N ASP A 863 23.89 45.86 -2.55
CA ASP A 863 24.63 45.19 -3.62
C ASP A 863 25.10 43.74 -3.32
N ALA A 864 24.62 43.14 -2.21
CA ALA A 864 25.00 41.78 -1.84
C ALA A 864 24.46 40.72 -2.83
N VAL A 865 25.24 39.66 -2.99
CA VAL A 865 24.86 38.43 -3.71
C VAL A 865 24.32 37.45 -2.68
N VAL A 866 23.05 37.07 -2.83
CA VAL A 866 22.34 36.17 -1.93
C VAL A 866 22.00 34.89 -2.67
N CYS A 867 22.61 33.77 -2.28
CA CYS A 867 22.36 32.46 -2.83
C CYS A 867 21.51 31.65 -1.85
N ASP A 868 20.24 31.43 -2.17
CA ASP A 868 19.31 30.63 -1.37
C ASP A 868 19.19 29.23 -1.97
N ILE A 869 19.69 28.24 -1.25
CA ILE A 869 19.68 26.83 -1.66
C ILE A 869 18.70 26.01 -0.81
N ALA A 870 18.03 26.64 0.15
CA ALA A 870 17.03 25.98 0.96
C ALA A 870 15.73 25.80 0.17
N VAL A 871 15.06 24.66 0.37
CA VAL A 871 13.72 24.41 -0.16
C VAL A 871 12.87 23.81 0.96
N PRO A 872 11.90 24.55 1.54
CA PRO A 872 11.49 25.93 1.19
C PRO A 872 12.59 26.99 1.39
N ASN A 873 12.51 28.06 0.61
CA ASN A 873 13.46 29.18 0.64
C ASN A 873 13.50 29.85 2.02
N ASN A 874 14.67 30.30 2.46
CA ASN A 874 14.82 31.02 3.73
C ASN A 874 14.45 32.50 3.63
N ALA A 875 14.59 33.07 2.43
CA ALA A 875 14.16 34.43 2.12
C ALA A 875 12.68 34.52 1.77
N VAL A 876 12.05 35.67 2.10
CA VAL A 876 10.67 35.95 1.71
C VAL A 876 10.51 35.98 0.17
N PRO A 877 9.39 35.49 -0.40
CA PRO A 877 9.26 35.31 -1.85
C PRO A 877 9.41 36.58 -2.70
N ASP A 878 9.13 37.76 -2.15
CA ASP A 878 9.17 39.04 -2.86
C ASP A 878 10.47 39.83 -2.64
N LEU A 879 11.50 39.18 -2.05
CA LEU A 879 12.79 39.81 -1.75
C LEU A 879 13.41 40.46 -3.00
N ALA A 880 13.51 39.73 -4.10
CA ALA A 880 14.12 40.21 -5.35
C ALA A 880 13.36 41.41 -5.95
N ALA A 881 12.03 41.43 -5.81
CA ALA A 881 11.20 42.54 -6.28
C ALA A 881 11.34 43.79 -5.39
N ARG A 882 11.46 43.62 -4.07
CA ARG A 882 11.59 44.73 -3.10
C ARG A 882 13.01 45.30 -3.03
N ARG A 883 14.02 44.50 -3.33
CA ARG A 883 15.45 44.86 -3.25
C ARG A 883 16.15 44.54 -4.58
N PRO A 884 15.89 45.32 -5.65
CA PRO A 884 16.49 45.10 -6.97
C PRO A 884 18.00 45.32 -6.96
N ASP A 885 18.52 45.98 -5.93
CA ASP A 885 19.95 46.11 -5.66
C ASP A 885 20.59 44.79 -5.20
N LEU A 886 19.85 43.77 -4.76
CA LEU A 886 20.41 42.46 -4.40
C LEU A 886 20.48 41.52 -5.61
N ALA A 887 21.53 40.72 -5.70
CA ALA A 887 21.60 39.60 -6.64
C ALA A 887 21.08 38.35 -5.93
N TYR A 888 19.76 38.15 -5.95
CA TYR A 888 19.13 36.98 -5.34
C TYR A 888 19.10 35.80 -6.32
N MET A 889 19.72 34.69 -5.94
CA MET A 889 19.92 33.51 -6.78
C MET A 889 19.40 32.26 -6.07
N LEU A 890 18.79 31.37 -6.85
CA LEU A 890 18.44 30.02 -6.40
C LEU A 890 19.55 29.06 -6.84
N GLY A 891 20.56 28.86 -5.98
CA GLY A 891 21.77 28.11 -6.34
C GLY A 891 21.58 26.60 -6.53
N GLY A 892 20.35 26.10 -6.45
CA GLY A 892 20.02 24.67 -6.54
C GLY A 892 19.32 24.25 -7.84
N ILE A 893 19.37 25.06 -8.91
CA ILE A 893 18.71 24.74 -10.20
C ILE A 893 19.76 24.41 -11.27
N VAL A 894 19.58 23.26 -11.91
CA VAL A 894 20.50 22.69 -12.90
C VAL A 894 19.80 22.55 -14.23
N ALA A 895 20.41 23.05 -15.30
CA ALA A 895 20.00 22.81 -16.68
C ALA A 895 20.44 21.40 -17.10
N THR A 896 19.50 20.67 -17.69
CA THR A 896 19.75 19.39 -18.35
C THR A 896 20.55 19.59 -19.64
N PRO A 897 21.28 18.56 -20.11
CA PRO A 897 22.22 18.73 -21.22
C PRO A 897 21.55 19.17 -22.53
N ASN A 898 20.30 18.75 -22.75
CA ASN A 898 19.58 18.95 -24.02
C ASN A 898 18.16 19.51 -23.85
N GLY A 899 17.83 20.04 -22.67
CA GLY A 899 16.49 20.57 -22.38
C GLY A 899 15.46 19.52 -21.99
N GLU A 900 15.90 18.31 -21.62
CA GLU A 900 15.03 17.27 -21.09
C GLU A 900 14.31 17.76 -19.82
N SER A 901 13.03 17.46 -19.70
CA SER A 901 12.19 18.09 -18.68
C SER A 901 11.33 17.08 -17.95
N LEU A 902 11.18 17.25 -16.63
CA LEU A 902 10.18 16.52 -15.83
C LEU A 902 8.77 16.69 -16.43
N HIS A 903 7.86 15.79 -16.06
CA HIS A 903 6.45 15.96 -16.40
C HIS A 903 5.95 17.33 -15.91
N PRO A 904 5.11 18.09 -16.66
CA PRO A 904 4.69 19.44 -16.26
C PRO A 904 4.05 19.47 -14.86
N SER A 905 3.24 18.46 -14.53
CA SER A 905 2.64 18.32 -13.20
C SER A 905 3.62 17.81 -12.12
N ALA A 906 4.92 17.79 -12.38
CA ALA A 906 5.95 17.38 -11.42
C ALA A 906 7.10 18.40 -11.29
N ARG A 907 7.05 19.53 -12.02
CA ARG A 907 8.10 20.56 -12.03
C ARG A 907 8.05 21.51 -10.85
N ALA A 908 6.92 21.61 -10.14
CA ALA A 908 6.69 22.69 -9.18
C ALA A 908 6.98 24.06 -9.84
N PHE A 909 8.03 24.77 -9.41
CA PHE A 909 8.46 26.05 -9.99
C PHE A 909 9.65 25.96 -10.96
N LEU A 910 10.08 24.75 -11.35
CA LEU A 910 11.12 24.53 -12.35
C LEU A 910 10.58 24.79 -13.77
N GLU A 911 11.39 25.39 -14.62
CA GLU A 911 11.07 25.56 -16.04
C GLU A 911 11.36 24.28 -16.84
N ALA A 912 11.02 24.29 -18.14
CA ALA A 912 11.47 23.24 -19.04
C ALA A 912 13.00 23.19 -19.08
N GLY A 913 13.56 21.99 -19.11
CA GLY A 913 14.99 21.75 -19.16
C GLY A 913 15.69 21.81 -17.80
N GLN A 914 14.96 22.03 -16.70
CA GLN A 914 15.55 22.23 -15.37
C GLN A 914 15.28 21.07 -14.41
N LEU A 915 16.24 20.84 -13.52
CA LEU A 915 16.17 19.94 -12.36
C LEU A 915 16.66 20.67 -11.11
N PHE A 916 16.21 20.22 -9.94
CA PHE A 916 16.91 20.58 -8.71
C PHE A 916 18.27 19.88 -8.66
N ALA A 917 19.28 20.49 -8.04
CA ALA A 917 20.62 19.93 -7.95
C ALA A 917 20.64 18.53 -7.31
N CYS A 918 19.77 18.27 -6.33
CA CYS A 918 19.64 16.93 -5.74
C CYS A 918 19.07 15.88 -6.72
N MET A 919 18.15 16.27 -7.59
CA MET A 919 17.65 15.43 -8.68
C MET A 919 18.74 15.23 -9.75
N ALA A 920 19.46 16.29 -10.10
CA ALA A 920 20.54 16.23 -11.07
C ALA A 920 21.70 15.32 -10.61
N GLU A 921 22.03 15.29 -9.31
CA GLU A 921 23.05 14.37 -8.78
C GLU A 921 22.62 12.91 -8.95
N THR A 922 21.34 12.64 -8.75
CA THR A 922 20.75 11.31 -8.92
C THR A 922 20.82 10.86 -10.38
N ALA A 923 20.45 11.73 -11.32
CA ALA A 923 20.62 11.50 -12.75
C ALA A 923 22.10 11.29 -13.11
N LEU A 924 22.99 12.13 -12.57
CA LEU A 924 24.42 12.08 -12.80
C LEU A 924 25.06 10.77 -12.33
N MET A 925 24.65 10.25 -11.17
CA MET A 925 25.10 8.95 -10.70
C MET A 925 24.77 7.84 -11.70
N GLY A 926 23.56 7.83 -12.25
CA GLY A 926 23.20 6.88 -13.31
C GLY A 926 23.99 7.12 -14.60
N LEU A 927 24.16 8.36 -15.04
CA LEU A 927 24.91 8.70 -16.26
C LEU A 927 26.40 8.32 -16.17
N ALA A 928 27.00 8.47 -14.98
CA ALA A 928 28.38 8.12 -14.68
C ALA A 928 28.56 6.66 -14.25
N GLY A 929 27.46 5.90 -14.08
CA GLY A 929 27.47 4.50 -13.67
C GLY A 929 27.92 4.26 -12.24
N ILE A 930 27.67 5.20 -11.33
CA ILE A 930 27.97 5.10 -9.90
C ILE A 930 26.90 4.24 -9.23
N ASP A 931 27.30 3.04 -8.81
CA ASP A 931 26.46 1.99 -8.22
C ASP A 931 26.61 1.85 -6.69
N ARG A 932 27.25 2.83 -6.05
CA ARG A 932 27.44 2.92 -4.60
C ARG A 932 26.84 4.20 -4.05
N HIS A 933 26.57 4.23 -2.74
CA HIS A 933 26.16 5.46 -2.07
C HIS A 933 27.14 6.60 -2.32
N TYR A 934 26.64 7.82 -2.57
CA TYR A 934 27.47 9.00 -2.84
C TYR A 934 27.31 10.07 -1.76
N SER A 935 26.35 10.99 -1.88
CA SER A 935 26.03 11.94 -0.80
C SER A 935 25.24 11.23 0.32
N TYR A 936 25.92 10.38 1.08
CA TYR A 936 25.34 9.52 2.11
C TYR A 936 25.93 9.86 3.48
N GLY A 937 25.11 10.42 4.37
CA GLY A 937 25.58 11.03 5.61
C GLY A 937 26.21 12.41 5.37
N ASN A 938 27.32 12.68 6.07
CA ASN A 938 28.05 13.93 5.90
C ASN A 938 28.86 13.89 4.60
N ILE A 939 28.82 14.98 3.83
CA ILE A 939 29.58 15.12 2.58
C ILE A 939 30.95 15.75 2.85
N THR A 940 31.90 15.53 1.94
CA THR A 940 33.26 16.09 2.00
C THR A 940 33.51 17.07 0.87
N ARG A 941 34.48 17.98 1.05
CA ARG A 941 34.98 18.88 0.00
C ARG A 941 35.34 18.12 -1.28
N ARG A 942 36.02 16.97 -1.16
CA ARG A 942 36.43 16.16 -2.30
C ARG A 942 35.25 15.65 -3.12
N GLN A 943 34.20 15.17 -2.47
CA GLN A 943 32.98 14.74 -3.16
C GLN A 943 32.33 15.87 -3.96
N VAL A 944 32.32 17.09 -3.43
CA VAL A 944 31.79 18.27 -4.16
C VAL A 944 32.60 18.56 -5.43
N ILE A 945 33.93 18.52 -5.34
CA ILE A 945 34.81 18.76 -6.48
C ILE A 945 34.64 17.66 -7.54
N ASP A 946 34.64 16.40 -7.12
CA ASP A 946 34.53 15.25 -8.03
C ASP A 946 33.17 15.24 -8.75
N ILE A 947 32.07 15.51 -8.04
CA ILE A 947 30.73 15.53 -8.66
C ILE A 947 30.52 16.74 -9.56
N ALA A 948 31.13 17.89 -9.26
CA ALA A 948 31.09 19.07 -10.12
C ALA A 948 31.76 18.80 -11.47
N ALA A 949 32.95 18.20 -11.45
CA ALA A 949 33.67 17.82 -12.65
C ALA A 949 32.89 16.80 -13.51
N LEU A 950 32.20 15.84 -12.85
CA LEU A 950 31.31 14.91 -13.53
C LEU A 950 30.10 15.62 -14.14
N ALA A 951 29.46 16.55 -13.42
CA ALA A 951 28.33 17.32 -13.92
C ALA A 951 28.70 18.09 -15.20
N ASP A 952 29.84 18.79 -15.19
CA ASP A 952 30.36 19.52 -16.35
C ASP A 952 30.60 18.58 -17.54
N ALA A 953 31.22 17.42 -17.31
CA ALA A 953 31.50 16.42 -18.35
C ALA A 953 30.22 15.83 -18.96
N HIS A 954 29.18 15.64 -18.15
CA HIS A 954 27.87 15.14 -18.60
C HIS A 954 26.92 16.25 -19.06
N GLY A 955 27.35 17.52 -19.08
CA GLY A 955 26.54 18.65 -19.58
C GLY A 955 25.45 19.14 -18.63
N LEU A 956 25.49 18.74 -17.35
CA LEU A 956 24.61 19.26 -16.31
C LEU A 956 25.25 20.55 -15.74
N ARG A 957 24.64 21.71 -16.00
CA ARG A 957 25.22 23.02 -15.68
C ARG A 957 24.27 23.86 -14.84
N LEU A 958 24.78 24.87 -14.16
CA LEU A 958 23.94 25.87 -13.50
C LEU A 958 22.97 26.50 -14.53
N ALA A 959 21.67 26.57 -14.20
CA ALA A 959 20.68 27.20 -15.08
C ALA A 959 20.82 28.73 -15.10
N ASP A 960 20.56 29.36 -16.25
CA ASP A 960 20.66 30.81 -16.43
C ASP A 960 19.71 31.60 -15.51
N TYR A 961 20.08 32.85 -15.21
CA TYR A 961 19.47 33.72 -14.19
C TYR A 961 17.94 33.83 -14.21
N LYS A 962 17.35 33.95 -13.01
CA LYS A 962 16.07 34.65 -12.84
C LYS A 962 16.28 36.15 -12.98
N SER A 963 15.98 36.73 -14.14
CA SER A 963 15.66 38.16 -14.22
C SER A 963 14.19 38.38 -13.86
N ALA A 964 13.79 39.60 -13.49
CA ALA A 964 12.54 39.99 -12.81
C ALA A 964 11.17 39.58 -13.45
N HIS A 965 11.15 38.70 -14.46
CA HIS A 965 9.96 38.24 -15.18
C HIS A 965 9.54 36.80 -14.88
N SER A 966 10.23 36.08 -13.99
CA SER A 966 9.84 34.71 -13.59
C SER A 966 9.07 34.72 -12.27
N VAL A 967 7.76 34.99 -12.34
CA VAL A 967 6.74 34.67 -11.32
C VAL A 967 5.57 33.99 -12.02
#